data_AF-A0AAU1SWC6-F1
#
_entry.id   AF-A0AAU1SWC6-F1
#
_cell.length_a   1.000
_cell.length_b   1.000
_cell.length_c   1.000
_cell.angle_alpha   90.00
_cell.angle_beta   90.00
_cell.angle_gamma   90.00
#
_symmetry.space_group_name_H-M   'P 1'
#
loop_
_entity.id
_entity.type
_entity.pdbx_description
1 polymer ?
#
loop_
_entity_poly.entity_id
_entity_poly.type
_entity_poly.pdbx_seq_one_letter_code
_entity_poly.pdbx_strand_id
1 'polypeptide(L)'
;MTDRQHQLLVRGATFAAIGPSGDISGVRGSGSPDGLFVRDGRHLSRWQLTADGAAPEVLTPAGPPGGDKAGRTGAGEGVAHCVLVPRGGRLEPPAYTLFREQAVADSAFVETLRVVSNRAAPTTVRLALTVDADFTDQFELRADHRTYTKTGAVRSRSALEDGVRFGYRRGEWRSSTTVTAEPAPDAVEETGTGARRLVWALELAGHGTADLSLRVAARPHGAPGTPVPASPADAAAELAARTEEFTRDITLPAAWPGLAAACTRGLADLAVLQVPATGPDGERLSVPGAGVPWFLTLLGRDALLTSLFALPYRPGLAAATLPVLAATQATESTEDAVAQPGKIVHEMRHGELAHFGQVPFARYYGSVDATPLFLVLLGAYTDRTGDVATARRLEPHARAAVSWMLDHGGLTSRGYLVYRADRGGLANQNWKDSPGAICSADGSRPTGPVTAAGAQGYAYDALRRTAALARTVWNDPVYADLLEQAATDLRDRFQRDFWMADRAFPALALDGDGRHVDALASDAGHLLWSGLLDKEYGEVVGRRLLEPDFFSGWGVRTLAAGQAAYHPLSHHRGSVWPHDNALIALGLARYGLHDEARTVAHALVDAAAASGHRLPEVLAGYAREAYPEPVPYPHACERESRSAAAPLALLTAVF
;
A
#
# COMPACT_ATOMS: atom_id res chain seq x y z
N MET A 1 12.68 -17.02 17.12
CA MET A 1 11.30 -17.43 16.83
C MET A 1 10.45 -16.17 16.80
N THR A 2 10.09 -15.71 15.60
CA THR A 2 9.35 -14.49 15.31
C THR A 2 7.87 -14.70 15.62
N ASP A 3 7.53 -14.66 16.91
CA ASP A 3 6.16 -14.85 17.39
C ASP A 3 5.39 -13.53 17.41
N ARG A 4 5.05 -13.04 16.21
CA ARG A 4 4.04 -11.99 16.03
C ARG A 4 3.24 -12.25 14.77
N GLN A 5 2.45 -13.32 14.80
CA GLN A 5 1.35 -13.52 13.85
C GLN A 5 0.25 -12.52 14.20
N HIS A 6 0.36 -11.30 13.70
CA HIS A 6 -0.78 -10.39 13.64
C HIS A 6 -1.64 -10.77 12.44
N GLN A 7 -2.95 -10.73 12.61
CA GLN A 7 -3.90 -10.83 11.50
C GLN A 7 -4.32 -9.41 11.10
N LEU A 8 -4.14 -9.05 9.82
CA LEU A 8 -4.59 -7.77 9.28
C LEU A 8 -6.00 -7.85 8.68
N LEU A 9 -6.92 -7.15 9.30
CA LEU A 9 -8.27 -6.87 8.77
C LEU A 9 -8.24 -5.51 8.06
N VAL A 10 -8.75 -5.43 6.83
CA VAL A 10 -8.63 -4.23 5.99
C VAL A 10 -9.94 -3.96 5.24
N ARG A 11 -10.39 -2.71 5.28
CA ARG A 11 -11.50 -2.18 4.47
C ARG A 11 -11.26 -0.72 4.14
N GLY A 12 -11.02 -0.43 2.86
CA GLY A 12 -10.91 0.94 2.37
C GLY A 12 -9.81 1.73 3.08
N ALA A 13 -10.17 2.77 3.83
CA ALA A 13 -9.22 3.57 4.64
C ALA A 13 -9.15 3.15 6.13
N THR A 14 -9.63 1.94 6.45
CA THR A 14 -9.67 1.36 7.81
C THR A 14 -8.92 0.04 7.83
N PHE A 15 -8.08 -0.16 8.85
CA PHE A 15 -7.49 -1.47 9.12
C PHE A 15 -7.32 -1.72 10.61
N ALA A 16 -7.29 -2.99 11.00
CA ALA A 16 -6.96 -3.43 12.35
C ALA A 16 -5.90 -4.53 12.30
N ALA A 17 -4.88 -4.41 13.15
CA ALA A 17 -3.98 -5.51 13.44
C ALA A 17 -4.36 -6.12 14.78
N ILE A 18 -4.74 -7.40 14.77
CA ILE A 18 -5.14 -8.16 15.95
C ILE A 18 -4.15 -9.29 16.19
N GLY A 19 -3.91 -9.65 17.46
CA GLY A 19 -3.08 -10.80 17.82
C GLY A 19 -3.81 -12.14 17.66
N PRO A 20 -3.13 -13.27 17.98
CA PRO A 20 -3.71 -14.61 17.86
C PRO A 20 -4.99 -14.84 18.68
N SER A 21 -5.17 -14.12 19.79
CA SER A 21 -6.41 -14.17 20.58
C SER A 21 -7.52 -13.27 20.04
N GLY A 22 -7.26 -12.47 18.99
CA GLY A 22 -8.11 -11.37 18.55
C GLY A 22 -7.91 -10.07 19.32
N ASP A 23 -6.94 -10.01 20.24
CA ASP A 23 -6.71 -8.83 21.07
C ASP A 23 -5.83 -7.77 20.39
N ILE A 24 -6.01 -6.51 20.81
CA ILE A 24 -5.14 -5.37 20.53
C ILE A 24 -4.45 -4.99 21.84
N SER A 25 -3.12 -5.01 21.88
CA SER A 25 -2.37 -4.86 23.14
C SER A 25 -1.90 -3.43 23.42
N GLY A 26 -1.72 -2.64 22.36
CA GLY A 26 -1.28 -1.25 22.38
C GLY A 26 0.23 -1.06 22.43
N VAL A 27 1.01 -2.11 22.13
CA VAL A 27 2.48 -2.06 22.17
C VAL A 27 3.00 -0.98 21.21
N ARG A 28 3.86 -0.09 21.72
CA ARG A 28 4.54 0.96 20.95
C ARG A 28 5.96 0.52 20.58
N GLY A 29 6.49 0.99 19.44
CA GLY A 29 7.94 0.96 19.16
C GLY A 29 8.52 -0.35 18.63
N SER A 30 7.72 -1.17 17.94
CA SER A 30 8.19 -2.47 17.41
C SER A 30 8.01 -2.64 15.89
N GLY A 31 7.73 -1.55 15.17
CA GLY A 31 7.49 -1.58 13.72
C GLY A 31 6.17 -2.25 13.30
N SER A 32 5.44 -2.88 14.23
CA SER A 32 4.11 -3.45 14.00
C SER A 32 3.00 -2.47 14.44
N PRO A 33 2.01 -2.15 13.59
CA PRO A 33 0.91 -1.25 13.91
C PRO A 33 -0.20 -1.99 14.66
N ASP A 34 0.03 -2.22 15.94
CA ASP A 34 -0.98 -2.76 16.85
C ASP A 34 -2.08 -1.71 17.12
N GLY A 35 -3.30 -1.96 16.64
CA GLY A 35 -4.43 -1.04 16.77
C GLY A 35 -5.48 -1.12 15.66
N LEU A 36 -6.59 -0.41 15.86
CA LEU A 36 -7.52 -0.02 14.79
C LEU A 36 -7.15 1.38 14.31
N PHE A 37 -6.94 1.52 13.01
CA PHE A 37 -6.53 2.76 12.37
C PHE A 37 -7.57 3.23 11.36
N VAL A 38 -7.85 4.54 11.39
CA VAL A 38 -8.69 5.21 10.40
C VAL A 38 -8.07 6.57 10.12
N ARG A 39 -7.85 6.90 8.83
CA ARG A 39 -7.26 8.19 8.40
C ARG A 39 -6.01 8.58 9.22
N ASP A 40 -5.04 7.67 9.25
CA ASP A 40 -3.73 7.82 9.93
C ASP A 40 -3.77 7.89 11.47
N GLY A 41 -4.96 7.90 12.11
CA GLY A 41 -5.11 7.93 13.57
C GLY A 41 -5.46 6.56 14.18
N ARG A 42 -4.83 6.20 15.29
CA ARG A 42 -5.14 4.99 16.07
C ARG A 42 -6.38 5.17 16.93
N HIS A 43 -7.51 4.69 16.43
CA HIS A 43 -8.83 4.78 17.05
C HIS A 43 -9.09 3.71 18.12
N LEU A 44 -8.39 2.58 18.10
CA LEU A 44 -8.29 1.66 19.24
C LEU A 44 -6.81 1.36 19.49
N SER A 45 -6.35 1.65 20.70
CA SER A 45 -5.02 1.26 21.18
C SER A 45 -5.07 0.03 22.06
N ARG A 46 -6.24 -0.34 22.60
CA ARG A 46 -6.39 -1.56 23.41
C ARG A 46 -7.75 -2.19 23.19
N TRP A 47 -7.76 -3.51 23.11
CA TRP A 47 -8.93 -4.37 22.99
C TRP A 47 -8.57 -5.75 23.54
N GLN A 48 -8.72 -5.94 24.86
CA GLN A 48 -8.19 -7.12 25.55
C GLN A 48 -9.29 -7.84 26.32
N LEU A 49 -9.57 -9.09 25.93
CA LEU A 49 -10.56 -9.94 26.57
C LEU A 49 -9.96 -10.67 27.78
N THR A 50 -10.70 -10.66 28.88
CA THR A 50 -10.46 -11.53 30.04
C THR A 50 -11.71 -12.32 30.37
N ALA A 51 -11.53 -13.58 30.75
CA ALA A 51 -12.58 -14.48 31.20
C ALA A 51 -12.20 -15.01 32.59
N ASP A 52 -13.11 -14.86 33.55
CA ASP A 52 -12.90 -15.15 34.98
C ASP A 52 -11.61 -14.52 35.55
N GLY A 53 -11.30 -13.30 35.09
CA GLY A 53 -10.16 -12.51 35.57
C GLY A 53 -8.81 -12.84 34.93
N ALA A 54 -8.74 -13.80 34.01
CA ALA A 54 -7.51 -14.15 33.29
C ALA A 54 -7.65 -13.97 31.77
N ALA A 55 -6.54 -13.78 31.07
CA ALA A 55 -6.53 -13.88 29.61
C ALA A 55 -6.81 -15.34 29.21
N PRO A 56 -7.75 -15.60 28.29
CA PRO A 56 -8.05 -16.95 27.84
C PRO A 56 -6.91 -17.52 26.99
N GLU A 57 -6.79 -18.84 26.98
CA GLU A 57 -5.84 -19.58 26.15
C GLU A 57 -6.37 -19.71 24.71
N VAL A 58 -5.47 -19.57 23.73
CA VAL A 58 -5.79 -19.68 22.30
C VAL A 58 -5.77 -21.15 21.88
N LEU A 59 -6.92 -21.70 21.49
CA LEU A 59 -7.01 -23.03 20.87
C LEU A 59 -6.84 -22.96 19.35
N THR A 60 -7.50 -21.98 18.73
CA THR A 60 -7.36 -21.67 17.31
C THR A 60 -7.00 -20.21 17.18
N PRO A 61 -5.83 -19.86 16.61
CA PRO A 61 -5.42 -18.47 16.45
C PRO A 61 -6.35 -17.74 15.48
N ALA A 62 -6.48 -16.43 15.68
CA ALA A 62 -7.23 -15.54 14.80
C ALA A 62 -6.72 -15.65 13.36
N GLY A 63 -7.63 -16.02 12.45
CA GLY A 63 -7.37 -16.16 11.03
C GLY A 63 -8.67 -16.33 10.24
N PRO A 64 -8.58 -16.47 8.91
CA PRO A 64 -9.78 -16.70 8.09
C PRO A 64 -10.47 -18.02 8.45
N PRO A 65 -11.79 -18.13 8.27
CA PRO A 65 -12.53 -19.36 8.54
C PRO A 65 -11.98 -20.51 7.68
N GLY A 66 -11.61 -21.63 8.33
CA GLY A 66 -10.98 -22.80 7.67
C GLY A 66 -9.44 -22.86 7.75
N GLY A 67 -8.80 -21.86 8.37
CA GLY A 67 -7.34 -21.78 8.57
C GLY A 67 -6.55 -21.46 7.29
N ASP A 68 -5.22 -21.54 7.33
CA ASP A 68 -4.32 -21.24 6.19
C ASP A 68 -4.61 -22.08 4.92
N LYS A 69 -5.36 -23.18 5.06
CA LYS A 69 -5.83 -24.00 3.94
C LYS A 69 -6.88 -23.28 3.07
N ALA A 70 -7.53 -22.22 3.59
CA ALA A 70 -8.47 -21.37 2.86
C ALA A 70 -7.80 -20.41 1.86
N GLY A 71 -6.45 -20.36 1.81
CA GLY A 71 -5.67 -19.65 0.78
C GLY A 71 -5.86 -20.15 -0.67
N ARG A 72 -6.93 -20.92 -0.94
CA ARG A 72 -7.30 -21.46 -2.26
C ARG A 72 -8.55 -20.83 -2.85
N THR A 73 -9.35 -20.13 -2.07
CA THR A 73 -10.56 -19.44 -2.53
C THR A 73 -10.78 -18.24 -1.63
N GLY A 74 -10.72 -16.99 -2.13
CA GLY A 74 -10.84 -15.75 -1.33
C GLY A 74 -12.14 -15.58 -0.50
N ALA A 75 -12.96 -16.63 -0.34
CA ALA A 75 -14.07 -16.71 0.59
C ALA A 75 -13.55 -16.78 2.03
N GLY A 76 -13.67 -15.66 2.77
CA GLY A 76 -13.34 -15.58 4.19
C GLY A 76 -12.36 -14.46 4.58
N GLU A 77 -11.79 -13.73 3.62
CA GLU A 77 -10.76 -12.68 3.87
C GLU A 77 -11.30 -11.35 4.46
N GLY A 78 -12.44 -11.39 5.15
CA GLY A 78 -13.04 -10.23 5.83
C GLY A 78 -13.30 -10.42 7.32
N VAL A 79 -13.21 -11.67 7.80
CA VAL A 79 -13.52 -12.01 9.20
C VAL A 79 -12.38 -12.85 9.76
N ALA A 80 -11.90 -12.46 10.94
CA ALA A 80 -11.03 -13.30 11.74
C ALA A 80 -11.87 -14.11 12.74
N HIS A 81 -11.64 -15.41 12.78
CA HIS A 81 -12.22 -16.31 13.77
C HIS A 81 -11.12 -16.82 14.69
N CYS A 82 -11.36 -16.82 15.99
CA CYS A 82 -10.53 -17.53 16.95
C CYS A 82 -11.37 -18.31 17.96
N VAL A 83 -10.77 -19.34 18.53
CA VAL A 83 -11.40 -20.18 19.56
C VAL A 83 -10.54 -20.09 20.81
N LEU A 84 -11.15 -19.69 21.92
CA LEU A 84 -10.47 -19.44 23.19
C LEU A 84 -11.12 -20.24 24.31
N VAL A 85 -10.36 -20.54 25.36
CA VAL A 85 -10.87 -21.20 26.57
C VAL A 85 -10.27 -20.55 27.82
N PRO A 86 -10.97 -20.56 28.96
CA PRO A 86 -10.32 -20.26 30.23
C PRO A 86 -9.24 -21.32 30.51
N ARG A 87 -8.26 -20.96 31.35
CA ARG A 87 -7.22 -21.91 31.76
C ARG A 87 -7.84 -23.16 32.39
N GLY A 88 -7.39 -24.32 31.95
CA GLY A 88 -7.86 -25.63 32.42
C GLY A 88 -6.74 -26.67 32.39
N GLY A 89 -7.01 -27.84 32.96
CA GLY A 89 -6.08 -28.97 32.98
C GLY A 89 -6.64 -30.18 32.25
N ARG A 90 -5.78 -31.16 31.94
CA ARG A 90 -6.22 -32.42 31.31
C ARG A 90 -7.30 -33.17 32.11
N LEU A 91 -7.26 -33.05 33.44
CA LEU A 91 -8.21 -33.68 34.36
C LEU A 91 -9.37 -32.74 34.76
N GLU A 92 -9.25 -31.46 34.44
CA GLU A 92 -10.24 -30.42 34.72
C GLU A 92 -10.42 -29.57 33.46
N PRO A 93 -11.15 -30.10 32.44
CA PRO A 93 -11.30 -29.40 31.18
C PRO A 93 -12.02 -28.05 31.38
N PRO A 94 -11.74 -27.06 30.51
CA PRO A 94 -12.36 -25.74 30.58
C PRO A 94 -13.89 -25.79 30.65
N ALA A 95 -14.47 -25.02 31.58
CA ALA A 95 -15.91 -25.03 31.84
C ALA A 95 -16.75 -24.49 30.68
N TYR A 96 -16.16 -23.69 29.80
CA TYR A 96 -16.82 -23.09 28.64
C TYR A 96 -15.80 -22.81 27.54
N THR A 97 -16.31 -22.54 26.34
CA THR A 97 -15.54 -22.20 25.15
C THR A 97 -16.01 -20.84 24.61
N LEU A 98 -15.08 -20.03 24.14
CA LEU A 98 -15.31 -18.71 23.55
C LEU A 98 -15.05 -18.80 22.04
N PHE A 99 -16.05 -18.49 21.23
CA PHE A 99 -15.94 -18.34 19.78
C PHE A 99 -16.02 -16.87 19.44
N ARG A 100 -14.95 -16.33 18.87
CA ARG A 100 -14.82 -14.90 18.60
C ARG A 100 -14.71 -14.68 17.10
N GLU A 101 -15.50 -13.75 16.59
CA GLU A 101 -15.50 -13.33 15.20
C GLU A 101 -15.28 -11.82 15.13
N GLN A 102 -14.36 -11.35 14.29
CA GLN A 102 -13.98 -9.94 14.20
C GLN A 102 -13.87 -9.50 12.75
N ALA A 103 -14.41 -8.34 12.42
CA ALA A 103 -14.31 -7.73 11.10
C ALA A 103 -14.13 -6.22 11.18
N VAL A 104 -13.60 -5.62 10.11
CA VAL A 104 -13.57 -4.17 9.92
C VAL A 104 -14.51 -3.76 8.80
N ALA A 105 -15.09 -2.57 8.97
CA ALA A 105 -15.83 -1.88 7.92
C ALA A 105 -15.36 -0.43 7.83
N ASP A 106 -15.97 0.37 6.95
CA ASP A 106 -15.60 1.78 6.77
C ASP A 106 -15.73 2.56 8.10
N SER A 107 -14.59 2.91 8.71
CA SER A 107 -14.50 3.56 10.03
C SER A 107 -15.12 2.77 11.19
N ALA A 108 -15.15 1.44 11.08
CA ALA A 108 -15.75 0.58 12.10
C ALA A 108 -14.99 -0.72 12.36
N PHE A 109 -15.14 -1.23 13.57
CA PHE A 109 -14.69 -2.56 13.98
C PHE A 109 -15.84 -3.26 14.71
N VAL A 110 -16.16 -4.47 14.30
CA VAL A 110 -17.30 -5.24 14.83
C VAL A 110 -16.82 -6.60 15.30
N GLU A 111 -17.36 -7.05 16.43
CA GLU A 111 -17.04 -8.34 17.03
C GLU A 111 -18.30 -9.03 17.53
N THR A 112 -18.35 -10.35 17.32
CA THR A 112 -19.30 -11.24 17.98
C THR A 112 -18.53 -12.23 18.84
N LEU A 113 -18.90 -12.33 20.11
CA LEU A 113 -18.33 -13.27 21.06
C LEU A 113 -19.43 -14.21 21.55
N ARG A 114 -19.34 -15.47 21.16
CA ARG A 114 -20.23 -16.55 21.61
C ARG A 114 -19.57 -17.34 22.71
N VAL A 115 -20.21 -17.42 23.87
CA VAL A 115 -19.80 -18.25 25.01
C VAL A 115 -20.65 -19.50 25.03
N VAL A 116 -20.03 -20.68 25.05
CA VAL A 116 -20.72 -21.98 25.10
C VAL A 116 -20.28 -22.71 26.36
N SER A 117 -21.24 -23.08 27.23
CA SER A 117 -20.95 -23.92 28.39
C SER A 117 -20.59 -25.34 27.95
N ASN A 118 -19.49 -25.87 28.46
CA ASN A 118 -19.09 -27.27 28.27
C ASN A 118 -19.68 -28.17 29.38
N ARG A 119 -20.40 -27.61 30.35
CA ARG A 119 -20.91 -28.30 31.54
C ARG A 119 -22.42 -28.51 31.46
N ALA A 120 -22.88 -29.64 32.01
CA ALA A 120 -24.32 -29.92 32.16
C ALA A 120 -24.99 -29.10 33.26
N ALA A 121 -24.22 -28.55 34.21
CA ALA A 121 -24.72 -27.67 35.26
C ALA A 121 -24.69 -26.20 34.81
N PRO A 122 -25.62 -25.35 35.30
CA PRO A 122 -25.55 -23.92 35.09
C PRO A 122 -24.19 -23.34 35.51
N THR A 123 -23.68 -22.38 34.75
CA THR A 123 -22.36 -21.77 34.97
C THR A 123 -22.46 -20.27 34.78
N THR A 124 -22.02 -19.51 35.79
CA THR A 124 -21.79 -18.07 35.67
C THR A 124 -20.41 -17.82 35.08
N VAL A 125 -20.34 -17.05 34.00
CA VAL A 125 -19.07 -16.65 33.35
C VAL A 125 -18.87 -15.15 33.53
N ARG A 126 -17.71 -14.74 34.05
CA ARG A 126 -17.37 -13.32 34.18
C ARG A 126 -16.47 -12.88 33.04
N LEU A 127 -17.02 -12.13 32.10
CA LEU A 127 -16.25 -11.54 31.03
C LEU A 127 -15.89 -10.10 31.36
N ALA A 128 -14.70 -9.68 30.94
CA ALA A 128 -14.38 -8.28 30.91
C ALA A 128 -13.50 -7.92 29.71
N LEU A 129 -13.85 -6.83 29.03
CA LEU A 129 -13.12 -6.29 27.89
C LEU A 129 -12.48 -4.96 28.30
N THR A 130 -11.15 -4.90 28.24
CA THR A 130 -10.40 -3.66 28.47
C THR A 130 -10.19 -2.94 27.15
N VAL A 131 -10.69 -1.71 27.04
CA VAL A 131 -10.66 -0.90 25.83
C VAL A 131 -10.00 0.45 26.07
N ASP A 132 -9.24 0.93 25.08
CA ASP A 132 -8.64 2.28 25.10
C ASP A 132 -8.48 2.84 23.69
N ALA A 133 -8.47 4.17 23.59
CA ALA A 133 -8.22 4.92 22.37
C ALA A 133 -7.29 6.10 22.67
N ASP A 134 -6.06 6.03 22.17
CA ASP A 134 -5.07 7.07 22.41
C ASP A 134 -4.96 8.12 21.30
N PHE A 135 -5.58 7.87 20.14
CA PHE A 135 -5.58 8.75 18.96
C PHE A 135 -4.17 9.12 18.50
N THR A 136 -3.22 8.20 18.69
CA THR A 136 -1.85 8.38 18.24
C THR A 136 -1.82 8.40 16.71
N ASP A 137 -1.12 9.37 16.14
CA ASP A 137 -0.89 9.48 14.71
C ASP A 137 0.13 8.40 14.30
N GLN A 138 -0.05 7.77 13.14
CA GLN A 138 0.85 6.72 12.68
C GLN A 138 2.32 7.16 12.64
N PHE A 139 2.62 8.45 12.37
CA PHE A 139 4.00 8.93 12.32
C PHE A 139 4.68 8.92 13.71
N GLU A 140 3.90 8.89 14.80
CA GLU A 140 4.43 8.67 16.15
C GLU A 140 4.66 7.17 16.47
N LEU A 141 4.06 6.28 15.68
CA LEU A 141 4.15 4.82 15.87
C LEU A 141 5.19 4.16 14.97
N ARG A 142 5.50 4.79 13.84
CA ARG A 142 6.61 4.37 12.97
C ARG A 142 7.90 4.38 13.78
N ALA A 143 8.74 3.36 13.55
CA ALA A 143 10.02 3.21 14.25
C ALA A 143 11.10 4.17 13.68
N ASP A 144 10.77 5.46 13.55
CA ASP A 144 11.65 6.50 13.01
C ASP A 144 12.27 7.39 14.10
N HIS A 145 12.02 7.05 15.38
CA HIS A 145 12.50 7.74 16.57
C HIS A 145 12.10 9.22 16.69
N ARG A 146 11.12 9.69 15.90
CA ARG A 146 10.62 11.06 16.00
C ARG A 146 9.62 11.20 17.13
N THR A 147 9.69 12.31 17.84
CA THR A 147 8.74 12.67 18.91
C THR A 147 8.06 13.97 18.58
N TYR A 148 6.73 14.02 18.75
CA TYR A 148 5.92 15.16 18.38
C TYR A 148 5.23 15.75 19.61
N THR A 149 5.49 17.03 19.88
CA THR A 149 4.81 17.74 20.96
C THR A 149 3.39 18.08 20.54
N LYS A 150 2.39 17.65 21.34
CA LYS A 150 0.96 17.92 21.13
C LYS A 150 0.39 18.83 22.22
N THR A 151 0.91 20.05 22.32
CA THR A 151 0.47 21.01 23.34
C THR A 151 -1.03 21.31 23.22
N GLY A 152 -1.74 21.32 24.36
CA GLY A 152 -3.17 21.59 24.40
C GLY A 152 -4.07 20.42 23.99
N ALA A 153 -3.50 19.23 23.77
CA ALA A 153 -4.27 18.03 23.53
C ALA A 153 -5.04 17.60 24.80
N VAL A 154 -6.34 17.35 24.66
CA VAL A 154 -7.20 16.89 25.75
C VAL A 154 -7.90 15.61 25.32
N ARG A 155 -7.83 14.59 26.18
CA ARG A 155 -8.55 13.33 26.04
C ARG A 155 -9.72 13.29 27.02
N SER A 156 -10.88 12.84 26.58
CA SER A 156 -12.06 12.62 27.41
C SER A 156 -12.52 11.17 27.31
N ARG A 157 -13.14 10.67 28.37
CA ARG A 157 -13.74 9.34 28.44
C ARG A 157 -15.07 9.45 29.17
N SER A 158 -16.14 9.02 28.55
CA SER A 158 -17.48 9.01 29.15
C SER A 158 -18.06 7.62 29.06
N ALA A 159 -18.47 7.05 30.20
CA ALA A 159 -19.30 5.86 30.20
C ALA A 159 -20.64 6.17 29.53
N LEU A 160 -21.16 5.21 28.79
CA LEU A 160 -22.49 5.18 28.21
C LEU A 160 -23.27 4.06 28.90
N GLU A 161 -24.59 4.03 28.71
CA GLU A 161 -25.43 2.93 29.22
C GLU A 161 -25.02 1.58 28.59
N ASP A 162 -24.68 1.60 27.31
CA ASP A 162 -24.33 0.44 26.49
C ASP A 162 -22.82 0.33 26.19
N GLY A 163 -21.96 1.12 26.83
CA GLY A 163 -20.52 1.08 26.59
C GLY A 163 -19.73 2.33 26.99
N VAL A 164 -18.87 2.83 26.09
CA VAL A 164 -17.95 3.94 26.37
C VAL A 164 -17.67 4.78 25.14
N ARG A 165 -17.50 6.10 25.34
CA ARG A 165 -16.98 7.02 24.33
C ARG A 165 -15.66 7.63 24.75
N PHE A 166 -14.68 7.55 23.86
CA PHE A 166 -13.40 8.24 23.92
C PHE A 166 -13.44 9.47 23.01
N GLY A 167 -12.94 10.60 23.51
CA GLY A 167 -12.83 11.84 22.75
C GLY A 167 -11.40 12.38 22.77
N TYR A 168 -11.01 13.04 21.68
CA TYR A 168 -9.73 13.72 21.54
C TYR A 168 -9.93 15.09 20.89
N ARG A 169 -9.33 16.12 21.49
CA ARG A 169 -9.34 17.48 20.96
C ARG A 169 -7.98 18.15 21.09
N ARG A 170 -7.59 18.92 20.08
CA ARG A 170 -6.44 19.84 20.11
C ARG A 170 -6.71 20.96 19.09
N GLY A 171 -6.68 22.23 19.47
CA GLY A 171 -7.03 23.33 18.54
C GLY A 171 -8.43 23.14 17.93
N GLU A 172 -8.56 23.14 16.59
CA GLU A 172 -9.76 22.72 15.86
C GLU A 172 -9.90 21.20 15.64
N TRP A 173 -8.84 20.42 15.83
CA TRP A 173 -8.85 18.97 15.62
C TRP A 173 -9.78 18.26 16.60
N ARG A 174 -10.66 17.39 16.10
CA ARG A 174 -11.66 16.64 16.87
C ARG A 174 -11.73 15.21 16.36
N SER A 175 -11.57 14.24 17.25
CA SER A 175 -11.78 12.83 16.94
C SER A 175 -12.49 12.13 18.08
N SER A 176 -13.23 11.08 17.78
CA SER A 176 -13.85 10.24 18.81
C SER A 176 -13.91 8.78 18.38
N THR A 177 -13.95 7.89 19.36
CA THR A 177 -14.22 6.46 19.17
C THR A 177 -15.30 6.08 20.16
N THR A 178 -16.39 5.50 19.69
CA THR A 178 -17.46 4.98 20.55
C THR A 178 -17.46 3.47 20.47
N VAL A 179 -17.45 2.81 21.62
CA VAL A 179 -17.58 1.35 21.77
C VAL A 179 -18.95 1.09 22.42
N THR A 180 -19.77 0.28 21.78
CA THR A 180 -21.07 -0.16 22.30
C THR A 180 -21.14 -1.69 22.32
N ALA A 181 -21.98 -2.23 23.20
CA ALA A 181 -22.17 -3.66 23.37
C ALA A 181 -23.65 -4.03 23.53
N GLU A 182 -24.00 -5.20 23.02
CA GLU A 182 -25.31 -5.82 23.19
C GLU A 182 -25.11 -7.29 23.62
N PRO A 183 -25.55 -7.70 24.82
CA PRO A 183 -26.20 -6.88 25.84
C PRO A 183 -25.25 -5.81 26.43
N ALA A 184 -25.85 -4.76 27.01
CA ALA A 184 -25.10 -3.70 27.70
C ALA A 184 -24.23 -4.29 28.83
N PRO A 185 -23.05 -3.70 29.11
CA PRO A 185 -22.21 -4.16 30.21
C PRO A 185 -22.88 -3.88 31.56
N ASP A 186 -22.74 -4.82 32.51
CA ASP A 186 -23.21 -4.64 33.89
C ASP A 186 -22.47 -3.49 34.60
N ALA A 187 -21.22 -3.25 34.20
CA ALA A 187 -20.42 -2.14 34.70
C ALA A 187 -19.38 -1.67 33.67
N VAL A 188 -19.07 -0.37 33.73
CA VAL A 188 -17.93 0.25 33.02
C VAL A 188 -16.98 0.81 34.06
N GLU A 189 -15.90 0.09 34.33
CA GLU A 189 -14.93 0.42 35.36
C GLU A 189 -13.80 1.30 34.82
N GLU A 190 -13.30 2.22 35.65
CA GLU A 190 -12.10 2.97 35.34
C GLU A 190 -10.85 2.13 35.60
N THR A 191 -9.91 2.15 34.65
CA THR A 191 -8.56 1.64 34.89
C THR A 191 -7.61 2.80 35.24
N GLY A 192 -6.56 2.52 36.00
CA GLY A 192 -5.54 3.52 36.35
C GLY A 192 -4.75 4.09 35.16
N THR A 193 -4.96 3.58 33.93
CA THR A 193 -4.21 3.97 32.73
C THR A 193 -5.06 4.71 31.69
N GLY A 194 -6.27 5.14 32.03
CA GLY A 194 -7.18 5.86 31.11
C GLY A 194 -8.04 4.95 30.22
N ALA A 195 -7.74 3.66 30.18
CA ALA A 195 -8.60 2.63 29.58
C ALA A 195 -9.88 2.43 30.42
N ARG A 196 -10.90 1.83 29.80
CA ARG A 196 -12.14 1.40 30.49
C ARG A 196 -12.29 -0.11 30.40
N ARG A 197 -12.85 -0.71 31.45
CA ARG A 197 -13.14 -2.13 31.52
C ARG A 197 -14.65 -2.34 31.52
N LEU A 198 -15.18 -2.91 30.45
CA LEU A 198 -16.59 -3.29 30.35
C LEU A 198 -16.73 -4.70 30.92
N VAL A 199 -17.71 -4.93 31.79
CA VAL A 199 -17.85 -6.19 32.55
C VAL A 199 -19.24 -6.79 32.34
N TRP A 200 -19.29 -8.12 32.19
CA TRP A 200 -20.52 -8.91 32.12
C TRP A 200 -20.44 -10.14 33.03
N ALA A 201 -21.54 -10.43 33.72
CA ALA A 201 -21.81 -11.68 34.42
C ALA A 201 -22.87 -12.46 33.64
N LEU A 202 -22.42 -13.44 32.85
CA LEU A 202 -23.28 -14.20 31.97
C LEU A 202 -23.74 -15.49 32.65
N GLU A 203 -25.05 -15.64 32.81
CA GLU A 203 -25.67 -16.85 33.32
C GLU A 203 -25.93 -17.83 32.17
N LEU A 204 -25.20 -18.93 32.14
CA LEU A 204 -25.38 -19.98 31.13
C LEU A 204 -26.12 -21.17 31.75
N ALA A 205 -27.17 -21.63 31.07
CA ALA A 205 -27.75 -22.94 31.37
C ALA A 205 -26.71 -24.07 31.12
N GLY A 206 -27.03 -25.28 31.61
CA GLY A 206 -26.26 -26.47 31.25
C GLY A 206 -26.17 -26.63 29.73
N HIS A 207 -24.96 -26.68 29.19
CA HIS A 207 -24.67 -26.66 27.75
C HIS A 207 -25.28 -25.48 26.98
N GLY A 208 -25.67 -24.42 27.69
CA GLY A 208 -26.26 -23.22 27.14
C GLY A 208 -25.24 -22.29 26.51
N THR A 209 -25.74 -21.27 25.82
CA THR A 209 -24.95 -20.29 25.09
C THR A 209 -25.37 -18.86 25.41
N ALA A 210 -24.43 -17.92 25.37
CA ALA A 210 -24.69 -16.48 25.38
C ALA A 210 -23.87 -15.81 24.28
N ASP A 211 -24.46 -14.83 23.61
CA ASP A 211 -23.82 -14.05 22.55
C ASP A 211 -23.65 -12.60 23.02
N LEU A 212 -22.47 -12.02 22.76
CA LEU A 212 -22.23 -10.59 22.90
C LEU A 212 -21.84 -10.01 21.54
N SER A 213 -22.46 -8.90 21.17
CA SER A 213 -22.10 -8.12 19.99
C SER A 213 -21.44 -6.82 20.43
N LEU A 214 -20.24 -6.58 19.92
CA LEU A 214 -19.40 -5.42 20.23
C LEU A 214 -19.21 -4.60 18.95
N ARG A 215 -19.43 -3.29 19.03
CA ARG A 215 -19.33 -2.38 17.88
C ARG A 215 -18.48 -1.18 18.23
N VAL A 216 -17.59 -0.83 17.33
CA VAL A 216 -16.73 0.35 17.44
C VAL A 216 -16.99 1.27 16.28
N ALA A 217 -17.41 2.50 16.58
CA ALA A 217 -17.56 3.58 15.63
C ALA A 217 -16.39 4.57 15.78
N ALA A 218 -15.47 4.57 14.81
CA ALA A 218 -14.40 5.56 14.72
C ALA A 218 -14.91 6.80 13.98
N ARG A 219 -14.62 7.98 14.53
CA ARG A 219 -14.94 9.27 13.91
C ARG A 219 -13.67 10.11 13.85
N PRO A 220 -12.86 9.98 12.78
CA PRO A 220 -11.69 10.82 12.57
C PRO A 220 -12.11 12.27 12.27
N HIS A 221 -11.16 13.20 12.38
CA HIS A 221 -11.42 14.61 12.13
C HIS A 221 -11.93 14.87 10.72
N GLY A 222 -12.96 15.73 10.59
CA GLY A 222 -13.54 16.12 9.31
C GLY A 222 -14.22 15.00 8.52
N ALA A 223 -14.35 13.79 9.06
CA ALA A 223 -15.03 12.68 8.40
C ALA A 223 -16.53 12.67 8.73
N PRO A 224 -17.40 12.33 7.76
CA PRO A 224 -18.79 12.04 8.06
C PRO A 224 -18.89 10.78 8.92
N GLY A 225 -19.98 10.66 9.70
CA GLY A 225 -20.28 9.42 10.41
C GLY A 225 -20.74 8.35 9.42
N THR A 226 -20.13 7.16 9.48
CA THR A 226 -20.53 5.99 8.70
C THR A 226 -21.42 5.09 9.55
N PRO A 227 -22.47 4.46 8.98
CA PRO A 227 -23.20 3.39 9.64
C PRO A 227 -22.24 2.25 10.04
N VAL A 228 -22.40 1.72 11.26
CA VAL A 228 -21.64 0.56 11.72
C VAL A 228 -22.45 -0.70 11.40
N PRO A 229 -21.87 -1.72 10.75
CA PRO A 229 -22.55 -2.99 10.52
C PRO A 229 -23.05 -3.64 11.82
N ALA A 230 -24.10 -4.45 11.73
CA ALA A 230 -24.69 -5.05 12.92
C ALA A 230 -23.83 -6.20 13.47
N SER A 231 -23.15 -6.94 12.59
CA SER A 231 -22.30 -8.08 12.93
C SER A 231 -21.06 -8.18 12.02
N PRO A 232 -20.05 -8.99 12.39
CA PRO A 232 -18.95 -9.36 11.50
C PRO A 232 -19.42 -9.99 10.18
N ALA A 233 -20.50 -10.77 10.20
CA ALA A 233 -21.07 -11.39 9.01
C ALA A 233 -21.61 -10.34 8.02
N ASP A 234 -22.24 -9.27 8.50
CA ASP A 234 -22.72 -8.18 7.64
C ASP A 234 -21.57 -7.42 6.98
N ALA A 235 -20.51 -7.12 7.75
CA ALA A 235 -19.30 -6.49 7.23
C ALA A 235 -18.63 -7.38 6.16
N ALA A 236 -18.59 -8.69 6.40
CA ALA A 236 -18.05 -9.67 5.47
C ALA A 236 -18.87 -9.79 4.18
N ALA A 237 -20.20 -9.80 4.29
CA ALA A 237 -21.10 -9.86 3.14
C ALA A 237 -20.93 -8.61 2.26
N GLU A 238 -20.82 -7.43 2.86
CA GLU A 238 -20.56 -6.18 2.12
C GLU A 238 -19.18 -6.19 1.44
N LEU A 239 -18.17 -6.76 2.09
CA LEU A 239 -16.84 -6.93 1.49
C LEU A 239 -16.86 -7.91 0.32
N ALA A 240 -17.52 -9.06 0.51
CA ALA A 240 -17.65 -10.10 -0.50
C ALA A 240 -18.37 -9.57 -1.74
N ALA A 241 -19.50 -8.86 -1.57
CA ALA A 241 -20.25 -8.27 -2.67
C ALA A 241 -19.40 -7.28 -3.49
N ARG A 242 -18.68 -6.36 -2.83
CA ARG A 242 -17.77 -5.43 -3.53
C ARG A 242 -16.61 -6.14 -4.21
N THR A 243 -16.07 -7.19 -3.59
CA THR A 243 -14.96 -7.98 -4.18
C THR A 243 -15.44 -8.75 -5.40
N GLU A 244 -16.63 -9.35 -5.34
CA GLU A 244 -17.23 -10.05 -6.48
C GLU A 244 -17.47 -9.07 -7.64
N GLU A 245 -18.09 -7.92 -7.37
CA GLU A 245 -18.28 -6.86 -8.37
C GLU A 245 -16.95 -6.42 -8.98
N PHE A 246 -15.92 -6.20 -8.15
CA PHE A 246 -14.60 -5.81 -8.61
C PHE A 246 -13.85 -6.92 -9.37
N THR A 247 -14.19 -8.20 -9.20
CA THR A 247 -13.45 -9.33 -9.80
C THR A 247 -14.18 -9.97 -10.99
N ARG A 248 -15.44 -9.60 -11.24
CA ARG A 248 -16.28 -10.14 -12.33
C ARG A 248 -15.77 -9.83 -13.75
N ASP A 249 -16.05 -10.67 -14.72
CA ASP A 249 -15.75 -10.40 -16.15
C ASP A 249 -14.25 -10.30 -16.50
N ILE A 250 -13.37 -10.95 -15.73
CA ILE A 250 -11.96 -11.16 -16.12
C ILE A 250 -11.75 -12.60 -16.55
N THR A 251 -11.34 -12.79 -17.81
CA THR A 251 -10.92 -14.09 -18.31
C THR A 251 -9.45 -14.33 -17.98
N LEU A 252 -9.19 -15.28 -17.09
CA LEU A 252 -7.84 -15.70 -16.72
C LEU A 252 -7.41 -16.95 -17.51
N PRO A 253 -6.12 -17.09 -17.86
CA PRO A 253 -5.65 -18.17 -18.73
C PRO A 253 -5.68 -19.52 -18.01
N ALA A 254 -6.43 -20.48 -18.55
CA ALA A 254 -6.45 -21.86 -18.04
C ALA A 254 -5.10 -22.58 -18.21
N ALA A 255 -4.28 -22.14 -19.19
CA ALA A 255 -2.98 -22.73 -19.49
C ALA A 255 -1.92 -22.48 -18.38
N TRP A 256 -2.14 -21.51 -17.48
CA TRP A 256 -1.21 -21.21 -16.39
C TRP A 256 -1.96 -20.99 -15.05
N PRO A 257 -2.35 -22.07 -14.37
CA PRO A 257 -3.14 -21.99 -13.13
C PRO A 257 -2.49 -21.17 -12.01
N GLY A 258 -1.16 -21.22 -11.87
CA GLY A 258 -0.43 -20.43 -10.87
C GLY A 258 -0.56 -18.92 -11.08
N LEU A 259 -0.44 -18.46 -12.33
CA LEU A 259 -0.65 -17.06 -12.69
C LEU A 259 -2.11 -16.66 -12.49
N ALA A 260 -3.05 -17.50 -12.90
CA ALA A 260 -4.48 -17.25 -12.68
C ALA A 260 -4.80 -17.10 -11.19
N ALA A 261 -4.27 -17.97 -10.32
CA ALA A 261 -4.45 -17.87 -8.87
C ALA A 261 -3.85 -16.58 -8.30
N ALA A 262 -2.66 -16.18 -8.76
CA ALA A 262 -2.03 -14.92 -8.36
C ALA A 262 -2.85 -13.69 -8.82
N CYS A 263 -3.41 -13.71 -10.04
CA CYS A 263 -4.30 -12.66 -10.53
C CYS A 263 -5.59 -12.58 -9.69
N THR A 264 -6.24 -13.71 -9.40
CA THR A 264 -7.42 -13.74 -8.54
C THR A 264 -7.12 -13.17 -7.16
N ARG A 265 -5.99 -13.54 -6.56
CA ARG A 265 -5.59 -13.02 -5.25
C ARG A 265 -5.30 -11.52 -5.30
N GLY A 266 -4.54 -11.08 -6.29
CA GLY A 266 -4.22 -9.67 -6.51
C GLY A 266 -5.46 -8.80 -6.71
N LEU A 267 -6.44 -9.25 -7.49
CA LEU A 267 -7.70 -8.53 -7.68
C LEU A 267 -8.51 -8.43 -6.37
N ALA A 268 -8.53 -9.48 -5.55
CA ALA A 268 -9.17 -9.43 -4.24
C ALA A 268 -8.48 -8.40 -3.31
N ASP A 269 -7.15 -8.35 -3.33
CA ASP A 269 -6.38 -7.36 -2.58
C ASP A 269 -6.63 -5.93 -3.05
N LEU A 270 -6.69 -5.71 -4.37
CA LEU A 270 -7.06 -4.40 -4.93
C LEU A 270 -8.48 -3.99 -4.54
N ALA A 271 -9.42 -4.94 -4.47
CA ALA A 271 -10.79 -4.64 -4.06
C ALA A 271 -10.88 -4.08 -2.63
N VAL A 272 -10.03 -4.59 -1.71
CA VAL A 272 -10.02 -4.13 -0.31
C VAL A 272 -9.20 -2.86 -0.09
N LEU A 273 -8.21 -2.60 -0.95
CA LEU A 273 -7.30 -1.45 -0.91
C LEU A 273 -7.87 -0.20 -1.62
N GLN A 274 -9.18 -0.05 -1.73
CA GLN A 274 -9.80 1.13 -2.36
C GLN A 274 -10.08 2.24 -1.35
N VAL A 275 -9.30 3.33 -1.40
CA VAL A 275 -9.48 4.48 -0.50
C VAL A 275 -10.41 5.54 -1.14
N PRO A 276 -11.32 6.15 -0.36
CA PRO A 276 -12.18 7.21 -0.86
C PRO A 276 -11.38 8.49 -1.14
N ALA A 277 -11.66 9.11 -2.27
CA ALA A 277 -11.05 10.36 -2.71
C ALA A 277 -12.08 11.24 -3.45
N THR A 278 -11.68 12.47 -3.77
CA THR A 278 -12.55 13.46 -4.42
C THR A 278 -11.93 13.94 -5.72
N GLY A 279 -12.69 13.94 -6.82
CA GLY A 279 -12.29 14.52 -8.10
C GLY A 279 -12.50 16.04 -8.18
N PRO A 280 -12.17 16.68 -9.32
CA PRO A 280 -12.12 18.14 -9.43
C PRO A 280 -13.51 18.78 -9.38
N ASP A 281 -14.57 18.05 -9.71
CA ASP A 281 -15.96 18.52 -9.67
C ASP A 281 -16.68 18.10 -8.37
N GLY A 282 -15.93 17.62 -7.37
CA GLY A 282 -16.47 17.15 -6.10
C GLY A 282 -17.03 15.72 -6.14
N GLU A 283 -16.80 14.97 -7.23
CA GLU A 283 -17.22 13.59 -7.34
C GLU A 283 -16.51 12.71 -6.29
N ARG A 284 -17.26 11.79 -5.67
CA ARG A 284 -16.69 10.81 -4.75
C ARG A 284 -16.21 9.61 -5.53
N LEU A 285 -14.90 9.38 -5.51
CA LEU A 285 -14.23 8.32 -6.24
C LEU A 285 -13.52 7.39 -5.26
N SER A 286 -13.14 6.21 -5.74
CA SER A 286 -12.33 5.25 -5.00
C SER A 286 -11.09 4.94 -5.82
N VAL A 287 -9.91 5.09 -5.21
CA VAL A 287 -8.61 4.92 -5.85
C VAL A 287 -7.79 3.88 -5.11
N PRO A 288 -6.83 3.21 -5.77
CA PRO A 288 -5.91 2.32 -5.06
C PRO A 288 -5.15 3.08 -3.96
N GLY A 289 -5.29 2.63 -2.72
CA GLY A 289 -4.42 3.02 -1.61
C GLY A 289 -3.14 2.20 -1.65
N ALA A 290 -2.00 2.80 -1.30
CA ALA A 290 -0.70 2.19 -1.55
C ALA A 290 -0.52 0.84 -0.87
N GLY A 291 -0.66 0.76 0.46
CA GLY A 291 -0.54 -0.53 1.14
C GLY A 291 -0.76 -0.47 2.65
N VAL A 292 -1.16 -1.60 3.23
CA VAL A 292 -1.25 -1.76 4.68
C VAL A 292 0.03 -2.35 5.25
N PRO A 293 0.47 -1.85 6.42
CA PRO A 293 -0.32 -1.01 7.32
C PRO A 293 0.01 0.49 7.30
N TRP A 294 1.16 0.92 6.80
CA TRP A 294 1.62 2.29 6.99
C TRP A 294 1.22 3.25 5.86
N PHE A 295 0.78 2.74 4.72
CA PHE A 295 0.57 3.53 3.50
C PHE A 295 -0.86 3.42 2.96
N LEU A 296 -1.85 3.14 3.81
CA LEU A 296 -3.26 3.03 3.41
C LEU A 296 -3.88 4.42 3.18
N THR A 297 -3.40 5.09 2.13
CA THR A 297 -3.86 6.39 1.66
C THR A 297 -3.48 6.54 0.18
N LEU A 298 -3.84 7.67 -0.44
CA LEU A 298 -3.41 8.02 -1.78
C LEU A 298 -1.91 8.34 -1.80
N LEU A 299 -1.12 7.44 -2.40
CA LEU A 299 0.20 7.77 -2.95
C LEU A 299 0.08 7.82 -4.47
N GLY A 300 0.38 8.97 -5.07
CA GLY A 300 0.09 9.23 -6.48
C GLY A 300 0.82 8.27 -7.40
N ARG A 301 2.11 8.05 -7.19
CA ARG A 301 2.91 7.09 -7.97
C ARG A 301 2.34 5.67 -7.89
N ASP A 302 1.99 5.23 -6.69
CA ASP A 302 1.50 3.87 -6.45
C ASP A 302 0.14 3.66 -7.12
N ALA A 303 -0.78 4.62 -7.01
CA ALA A 303 -2.06 4.60 -7.71
C ALA A 303 -1.89 4.61 -9.24
N LEU A 304 -0.93 5.38 -9.77
CA LEU A 304 -0.61 5.45 -11.20
C LEU A 304 -0.10 4.11 -11.73
N LEU A 305 0.92 3.52 -11.10
CA LEU A 305 1.49 2.23 -11.52
C LEU A 305 0.49 1.08 -11.36
N THR A 306 -0.26 1.05 -10.25
CA THR A 306 -1.34 0.08 -10.05
C THR A 306 -2.37 0.18 -11.16
N SER A 307 -2.81 1.40 -11.49
CA SER A 307 -3.78 1.63 -12.56
C SER A 307 -3.23 1.23 -13.93
N LEU A 308 -1.96 1.47 -14.22
CA LEU A 308 -1.30 1.06 -15.46
C LEU A 308 -1.25 -0.47 -15.60
N PHE A 309 -0.88 -1.19 -14.54
CA PHE A 309 -0.82 -2.66 -14.53
C PHE A 309 -2.20 -3.31 -14.69
N ALA A 310 -3.21 -2.71 -14.05
CA ALA A 310 -4.57 -3.22 -14.09
C ALA A 310 -5.35 -2.75 -15.34
N LEU A 311 -4.87 -1.74 -16.07
CA LEU A 311 -5.59 -1.05 -17.16
C LEU A 311 -6.25 -1.99 -18.19
N PRO A 312 -5.61 -3.09 -18.66
CA PRO A 312 -6.23 -3.99 -19.63
C PRO A 312 -7.47 -4.73 -19.10
N TYR A 313 -7.60 -4.87 -17.78
CA TYR A 313 -8.61 -5.71 -17.13
C TYR A 313 -9.58 -4.92 -16.25
N ARG A 314 -9.11 -3.78 -15.70
CA ARG A 314 -9.82 -2.88 -14.78
C ARG A 314 -9.53 -1.41 -15.08
N PRO A 315 -9.99 -0.90 -16.24
CA PRO A 315 -9.82 0.51 -16.59
C PRO A 315 -10.50 1.48 -15.62
N GLY A 316 -11.48 1.01 -14.83
CA GLY A 316 -12.13 1.81 -13.78
C GLY A 316 -11.17 2.38 -12.73
N LEU A 317 -10.05 1.70 -12.44
CA LEU A 317 -9.04 2.24 -11.52
C LEU A 317 -8.35 3.48 -12.09
N ALA A 318 -8.03 3.47 -13.39
CA ALA A 318 -7.45 4.61 -14.09
C ALA A 318 -8.46 5.77 -14.20
N ALA A 319 -9.72 5.44 -14.55
CA ALA A 319 -10.82 6.40 -14.65
C ALA A 319 -11.09 7.15 -13.33
N ALA A 320 -10.83 6.51 -12.18
CA ALA A 320 -10.90 7.17 -10.86
C ALA A 320 -9.61 7.91 -10.49
N THR A 321 -8.44 7.29 -10.75
CA THR A 321 -7.13 7.83 -10.34
C THR A 321 -6.80 9.15 -11.05
N LEU A 322 -7.07 9.24 -12.36
CA LEU A 322 -6.76 10.43 -13.17
C LEU A 322 -7.45 11.71 -12.63
N PRO A 323 -8.79 11.79 -12.49
CA PRO A 323 -9.44 12.98 -11.95
C PRO A 323 -9.05 13.26 -10.50
N VAL A 324 -8.88 12.24 -9.64
CA VAL A 324 -8.42 12.47 -8.26
C VAL A 324 -7.03 13.14 -8.23
N LEU A 325 -6.08 12.66 -9.03
CA LEU A 325 -4.76 13.29 -9.08
C LEU A 325 -4.80 14.69 -9.68
N ALA A 326 -5.65 14.93 -10.69
CA ALA A 326 -5.89 16.26 -11.23
C ALA A 326 -6.44 17.23 -10.18
N ALA A 327 -7.39 16.79 -9.34
CA ALA A 327 -7.96 17.58 -8.25
C ALA A 327 -6.94 17.96 -7.15
N THR A 328 -5.83 17.24 -7.10
CA THR A 328 -4.76 17.40 -6.11
C THR A 328 -3.47 17.91 -6.73
N GLN A 329 -3.49 18.29 -8.00
CA GLN A 329 -2.35 18.89 -8.70
C GLN A 329 -2.00 20.23 -8.07
N ALA A 330 -0.71 20.48 -7.85
CA ALA A 330 -0.24 21.74 -7.29
C ALA A 330 -0.53 22.91 -8.24
N THR A 331 -1.10 23.99 -7.71
CA THR A 331 -1.34 25.25 -8.42
C THR A 331 -0.41 26.37 -7.95
N GLU A 332 0.30 26.16 -6.84
CA GLU A 332 1.20 27.12 -6.21
C GLU A 332 2.51 26.45 -5.79
N SER A 333 3.49 27.28 -5.44
CA SER A 333 4.80 26.82 -4.96
C SER A 333 4.85 26.86 -3.43
N THR A 334 5.26 25.77 -2.80
CA THR A 334 5.47 25.70 -1.34
C THR A 334 6.67 24.81 -1.03
N GLU A 335 7.64 25.34 -0.29
CA GLU A 335 8.92 24.66 -0.03
C GLU A 335 8.75 23.38 0.80
N ASP A 336 8.04 23.45 1.94
CA ASP A 336 7.87 22.31 2.86
C ASP A 336 7.13 21.13 2.20
N ALA A 337 6.15 21.42 1.35
CA ALA A 337 5.39 20.41 0.61
C ALA A 337 6.08 19.98 -0.71
N VAL A 338 7.16 20.67 -1.10
CA VAL A 338 7.80 20.56 -2.42
C VAL A 338 6.80 20.78 -3.58
N ALA A 339 5.76 21.57 -3.32
CA ALA A 339 4.72 21.89 -4.28
C ALA A 339 5.27 22.87 -5.31
N GLN A 340 4.95 22.63 -6.58
CA GLN A 340 5.28 23.48 -7.72
C GLN A 340 4.11 23.42 -8.71
N PRO A 341 3.71 24.53 -9.35
CA PRO A 341 2.61 24.53 -10.31
C PRO A 341 2.74 23.41 -11.35
N GLY A 342 1.66 22.64 -11.54
CA GLY A 342 1.58 21.51 -12.46
C GLY A 342 2.06 20.16 -11.91
N LYS A 343 2.72 20.13 -10.75
CA LYS A 343 3.23 18.90 -10.14
C LYS A 343 2.11 18.03 -9.57
N ILE A 344 2.20 16.72 -9.77
CA ILE A 344 1.25 15.74 -9.23
C ILE A 344 1.68 15.29 -7.84
N VAL A 345 0.71 15.12 -6.94
CA VAL A 345 0.94 14.77 -5.53
C VAL A 345 1.65 13.42 -5.39
N HIS A 346 2.63 13.35 -4.49
CA HIS A 346 3.27 12.10 -4.11
C HIS A 346 2.44 11.37 -3.05
N GLU A 347 2.05 12.05 -1.98
CA GLU A 347 1.40 11.46 -0.81
C GLU A 347 0.41 12.45 -0.18
N MET A 348 -0.77 11.95 0.19
CA MET A 348 -1.80 12.71 0.88
C MET A 348 -2.17 12.05 2.21
N ARG A 349 -1.99 12.76 3.32
CA ARG A 349 -2.29 12.30 4.68
C ARG A 349 -3.37 13.15 5.32
N HIS A 350 -4.17 12.47 6.13
CA HIS A 350 -5.32 13.05 6.81
C HIS A 350 -5.13 13.11 8.33
N GLY A 351 -4.01 12.59 8.84
CA GLY A 351 -3.68 12.57 10.27
C GLY A 351 -3.45 13.95 10.90
N GLU A 352 -3.48 13.96 12.23
CA GLU A 352 -3.37 15.17 13.05
C GLU A 352 -2.05 15.91 12.80
N LEU A 353 -0.94 15.17 12.65
CA LEU A 353 0.37 15.80 12.46
C LEU A 353 0.49 16.49 11.10
N ALA A 354 -0.15 15.92 10.07
CA ALA A 354 -0.22 16.53 8.75
C ALA A 354 -1.11 17.78 8.77
N HIS A 355 -2.26 17.71 9.45
CA HIS A 355 -3.19 18.83 9.61
C HIS A 355 -2.52 20.08 10.23
N PHE A 356 -1.70 19.90 11.27
CA PHE A 356 -0.98 21.01 11.91
C PHE A 356 0.39 21.32 11.29
N GLY A 357 0.74 20.75 10.13
CA GLY A 357 2.01 21.00 9.45
C GLY A 357 3.25 20.51 10.20
N GLN A 358 3.10 19.60 11.18
CA GLN A 358 4.23 18.99 11.89
C GLN A 358 4.94 17.93 11.03
N VAL A 359 4.26 17.44 10.00
CA VAL A 359 4.83 16.67 8.89
C VAL A 359 4.30 17.23 7.57
N PRO A 360 5.06 17.15 6.46
CA PRO A 360 4.68 17.81 5.20
C PRO A 360 3.58 17.08 4.43
N PHE A 361 3.16 15.90 4.89
CA PHE A 361 2.38 14.93 4.13
C PHE A 361 0.89 15.25 3.96
N ALA A 362 0.39 16.42 4.37
CA ALA A 362 -1.00 16.81 4.10
C ALA A 362 -1.30 16.78 2.60
N ARG A 363 -0.41 17.41 1.82
CA ARG A 363 -0.30 17.29 0.36
C ARG A 363 1.17 17.42 0.00
N TYR A 364 1.89 16.30 0.01
CA TYR A 364 3.33 16.31 -0.24
C TYR A 364 3.61 15.91 -1.68
N TYR A 365 4.49 16.68 -2.34
CA TYR A 365 4.81 16.56 -3.75
C TYR A 365 6.28 16.19 -3.97
N GLY A 366 6.93 15.52 -3.00
CA GLY A 366 8.32 15.04 -3.14
C GLY A 366 8.45 13.85 -4.09
N SER A 367 7.99 13.99 -5.33
CA SER A 367 8.10 13.00 -6.39
C SER A 367 8.52 13.67 -7.70
N VAL A 368 9.50 13.08 -8.39
CA VAL A 368 9.91 13.49 -9.74
C VAL A 368 9.19 12.66 -10.82
N ASP A 369 8.63 11.52 -10.44
CA ASP A 369 8.07 10.50 -11.33
C ASP A 369 6.53 10.50 -11.44
N ALA A 370 5.79 10.98 -10.43
CA ALA A 370 4.33 10.99 -10.46
C ALA A 370 3.77 11.88 -11.58
N THR A 371 4.38 13.04 -11.82
CA THR A 371 3.92 13.98 -12.87
C THR A 371 4.04 13.38 -14.29
N PRO A 372 5.18 12.83 -14.72
CA PRO A 372 5.22 12.14 -16.01
C PRO A 372 4.35 10.86 -16.02
N LEU A 373 4.28 10.09 -14.93
CA LEU A 373 3.43 8.90 -14.87
C LEU A 373 1.92 9.23 -15.01
N PHE A 374 1.48 10.39 -14.56
CA PHE A 374 0.11 10.88 -14.77
C PHE A 374 -0.22 11.04 -16.25
N LEU A 375 0.70 11.63 -17.02
CA LEU A 375 0.58 11.78 -18.47
C LEU A 375 0.65 10.42 -19.19
N VAL A 376 1.51 9.52 -18.72
CA VAL A 376 1.59 8.15 -19.24
C VAL A 376 0.27 7.41 -19.04
N LEU A 377 -0.30 7.46 -17.84
CA LEU A 377 -1.59 6.83 -17.56
C LEU A 377 -2.72 7.47 -18.39
N LEU A 378 -2.76 8.80 -18.52
CA LEU A 378 -3.78 9.48 -19.31
C LEU A 378 -3.77 9.01 -20.76
N GLY A 379 -2.59 9.00 -21.40
CA GLY A 379 -2.45 8.51 -22.77
C GLY A 379 -2.79 7.03 -22.90
N ALA A 380 -2.22 6.18 -22.03
CA ALA A 380 -2.50 4.74 -22.06
C ALA A 380 -3.99 4.43 -21.85
N TYR A 381 -4.65 5.15 -20.94
CA TYR A 381 -6.08 5.00 -20.67
C TYR A 381 -6.92 5.39 -21.88
N THR A 382 -6.66 6.54 -22.50
CA THR A 382 -7.38 6.98 -23.70
C THR A 382 -7.16 6.02 -24.87
N ASP A 383 -5.93 5.57 -25.10
CA ASP A 383 -5.62 4.58 -26.14
C ASP A 383 -6.38 3.27 -25.93
N ARG A 384 -6.41 2.78 -24.67
CA ARG A 384 -7.05 1.49 -24.33
C ARG A 384 -8.58 1.55 -24.40
N THR A 385 -9.18 2.66 -23.98
CA THR A 385 -10.63 2.75 -23.75
C THR A 385 -11.38 3.53 -24.84
N GLY A 386 -10.68 4.37 -25.60
CA GLY A 386 -11.30 5.33 -26.51
C GLY A 386 -12.01 6.49 -25.79
N ASP A 387 -11.84 6.65 -24.47
CA ASP A 387 -12.46 7.73 -23.70
C ASP A 387 -11.76 9.08 -23.93
N VAL A 388 -12.10 9.69 -25.06
CA VAL A 388 -11.65 11.03 -25.44
C VAL A 388 -12.27 12.13 -24.59
N ALA A 389 -13.39 11.87 -23.91
CA ALA A 389 -14.07 12.85 -23.07
C ALA A 389 -13.24 13.14 -21.82
N THR A 390 -12.74 12.10 -21.16
CA THR A 390 -11.81 12.24 -20.03
C THR A 390 -10.52 12.95 -20.45
N ALA A 391 -9.94 12.61 -21.61
CA ALA A 391 -8.75 13.29 -22.13
C ALA A 391 -8.96 14.78 -22.40
N ARG A 392 -10.12 15.19 -22.94
CA ARG A 392 -10.48 16.60 -23.11
C ARG A 392 -10.69 17.30 -21.78
N ARG A 393 -11.41 16.66 -20.85
CA ARG A 393 -11.67 17.20 -19.51
C ARG A 393 -10.36 17.50 -18.75
N LEU A 394 -9.38 16.60 -18.87
CA LEU A 394 -8.11 16.71 -18.16
C LEU A 394 -7.01 17.44 -18.95
N GLU A 395 -7.32 18.00 -20.11
CA GLU A 395 -6.35 18.74 -20.94
C GLU A 395 -5.62 19.85 -20.16
N PRO A 396 -6.31 20.73 -19.38
CA PRO A 396 -5.61 21.79 -18.63
C PRO A 396 -4.59 21.23 -17.63
N HIS A 397 -4.93 20.12 -16.98
CA HIS A 397 -4.06 19.44 -16.01
C HIS A 397 -2.88 18.76 -16.69
N ALA A 398 -3.09 18.14 -17.86
CA ALA A 398 -2.04 17.53 -18.65
C ALA A 398 -1.04 18.58 -19.15
N ARG A 399 -1.53 19.72 -19.68
CA ARG A 399 -0.66 20.84 -20.10
C ARG A 399 0.12 21.42 -18.92
N ALA A 400 -0.50 21.57 -17.75
CA ALA A 400 0.18 22.02 -16.54
C ALA A 400 1.28 21.03 -16.11
N ALA A 401 1.03 19.72 -16.17
CA ALA A 401 2.02 18.69 -15.89
C ALA A 401 3.22 18.73 -16.85
N VAL A 402 2.97 18.95 -18.14
CA VAL A 402 4.04 19.13 -19.14
C VAL A 402 4.83 20.42 -18.86
N SER A 403 4.15 21.54 -18.58
CA SER A 403 4.82 22.79 -18.18
C SER A 403 5.70 22.58 -16.96
N TRP A 404 5.22 21.83 -15.96
CA TRP A 404 6.06 21.47 -14.82
C TRP A 404 7.31 20.71 -15.27
N MET A 405 7.19 19.69 -16.13
CA MET A 405 8.35 18.92 -16.61
C MET A 405 9.38 19.80 -17.35
N LEU A 406 8.91 20.72 -18.21
CA LEU A 406 9.73 21.65 -18.98
C LEU A 406 10.45 22.66 -18.09
N ASP A 407 9.70 23.30 -17.19
CA ASP A 407 10.17 24.43 -16.40
C ASP A 407 10.79 23.97 -15.08
N HIS A 408 9.94 23.64 -14.10
CA HIS A 408 10.34 23.32 -12.73
C HIS A 408 11.10 21.98 -12.62
N GLY A 409 10.70 21.00 -13.41
CA GLY A 409 11.30 19.66 -13.49
C GLY A 409 12.69 19.69 -14.12
N GLY A 410 12.95 20.67 -15.00
CA GLY A 410 14.29 20.95 -15.52
C GLY A 410 14.58 20.47 -16.94
N LEU A 411 13.60 19.94 -17.69
CA LEU A 411 13.86 19.49 -19.07
C LEU A 411 14.39 20.61 -19.96
N THR A 412 13.89 21.83 -19.83
CA THR A 412 14.35 22.98 -20.63
C THR A 412 15.69 23.52 -20.12
N SER A 413 15.83 23.71 -18.81
CA SER A 413 16.99 24.38 -18.22
C SER A 413 18.21 23.47 -18.03
N ARG A 414 18.01 22.16 -17.92
CA ARG A 414 19.04 21.16 -17.60
C ARG A 414 19.07 19.96 -18.55
N GLY A 415 18.09 19.84 -19.44
CA GLY A 415 17.96 18.72 -20.36
C GLY A 415 17.30 17.47 -19.77
N TYR A 416 17.09 17.43 -18.44
CA TYR A 416 16.57 16.28 -17.70
C TYR A 416 15.67 16.69 -16.53
N LEU A 417 14.81 15.76 -16.10
CA LEU A 417 14.11 15.87 -14.82
C LEU A 417 15.08 15.69 -13.66
N VAL A 418 15.09 16.65 -12.73
CA VAL A 418 15.97 16.64 -11.56
C VAL A 418 15.18 16.72 -10.26
N TYR A 419 15.73 16.14 -9.20
CA TYR A 419 15.22 16.36 -7.85
C TYR A 419 16.34 16.68 -6.85
N ARG A 420 15.95 17.14 -5.68
CA ARG A 420 16.83 17.33 -4.52
C ARG A 420 16.17 16.68 -3.31
N ALA A 421 16.98 16.16 -2.39
CA ALA A 421 16.48 15.78 -1.07
C ALA A 421 15.90 17.02 -0.39
N ASP A 422 14.74 16.88 0.24
CA ASP A 422 14.09 17.95 1.00
C ASP A 422 14.15 17.69 2.51
N ARG A 423 14.08 18.78 3.28
CA ARG A 423 14.22 18.69 4.74
C ARG A 423 12.90 18.23 5.34
N GLY A 424 12.90 17.04 5.94
CA GLY A 424 11.74 16.50 6.65
C GLY A 424 10.80 15.64 5.80
N GLY A 425 11.01 15.59 4.47
CA GLY A 425 10.42 14.60 3.57
C GLY A 425 11.45 13.58 3.07
N LEU A 426 11.44 13.30 1.77
CA LEU A 426 12.16 12.19 1.14
C LEU A 426 13.58 12.56 0.73
N ALA A 427 14.49 11.60 0.91
CA ALA A 427 15.87 11.70 0.43
C ALA A 427 15.97 11.49 -1.08
N ASN A 428 15.11 10.63 -1.63
CA ASN A 428 15.00 10.36 -3.06
C ASN A 428 13.54 10.55 -3.48
N GLN A 429 13.31 11.24 -4.59
CA GLN A 429 11.96 11.56 -5.09
C GLN A 429 11.54 10.65 -6.26
N ASN A 430 12.27 9.56 -6.53
CA ASN A 430 11.90 8.51 -7.48
C ASN A 430 11.39 7.26 -6.74
N TRP A 431 11.00 6.21 -7.47
CA TRP A 431 10.45 4.97 -6.90
C TRP A 431 11.34 4.31 -5.84
N LYS A 432 12.66 4.49 -5.92
CA LYS A 432 13.62 4.13 -4.87
C LYS A 432 13.79 5.25 -3.83
N ASP A 433 12.71 5.58 -3.15
CA ASP A 433 12.63 6.77 -2.27
C ASP A 433 13.38 6.64 -0.93
N SER A 434 13.81 5.44 -0.54
CA SER A 434 14.52 5.24 0.73
C SER A 434 15.90 5.93 0.74
N PRO A 435 16.37 6.44 1.91
CA PRO A 435 17.68 7.04 2.04
C PRO A 435 18.82 6.14 1.56
N GLY A 436 19.68 6.68 0.68
CA GLY A 436 20.84 5.98 0.14
C GLY A 436 20.55 4.91 -0.91
N ALA A 437 19.32 4.82 -1.42
CA ALA A 437 18.98 3.88 -2.50
C ALA A 437 19.65 4.22 -3.83
N ILE A 438 19.65 5.51 -4.19
CA ILE A 438 20.48 6.01 -5.28
C ILE A 438 21.91 6.19 -4.76
N CYS A 439 22.80 5.31 -5.21
CA CYS A 439 24.19 5.25 -4.79
C CYS A 439 25.06 4.66 -5.91
N SER A 440 26.36 4.95 -5.89
CA SER A 440 27.36 4.36 -6.78
C SER A 440 27.68 2.92 -6.37
N ALA A 441 28.42 2.18 -7.21
CA ALA A 441 28.73 0.77 -6.97
C ALA A 441 29.49 0.53 -5.64
N ASP A 442 30.28 1.52 -5.20
CA ASP A 442 31.00 1.52 -3.91
C ASP A 442 30.11 1.88 -2.70
N GLY A 443 28.85 2.28 -2.94
CA GLY A 443 27.89 2.69 -1.92
C GLY A 443 27.91 4.18 -1.58
N SER A 444 28.77 4.98 -2.22
CA SER A 444 28.78 6.43 -2.08
C SER A 444 27.47 7.05 -2.62
N ARG A 445 27.05 8.16 -2.02
CA ARG A 445 25.79 8.83 -2.39
C ARG A 445 26.08 9.99 -3.34
N PRO A 446 25.20 10.27 -4.31
CA PRO A 446 25.36 11.43 -5.19
C PRO A 446 25.30 12.73 -4.39
N THR A 447 26.07 13.72 -4.82
CA THR A 447 26.05 15.09 -4.27
C THR A 447 25.23 16.01 -5.17
N GLY A 448 24.48 16.94 -4.57
CA GLY A 448 23.70 17.93 -5.32
C GLY A 448 22.37 17.40 -5.87
N PRO A 449 21.81 18.03 -6.92
CA PRO A 449 20.64 17.52 -7.63
C PRO A 449 20.91 16.13 -8.21
N VAL A 450 19.91 15.27 -8.18
CA VAL A 450 20.00 13.92 -8.75
C VAL A 450 19.12 13.83 -9.99
N THR A 451 19.68 13.24 -11.03
CA THR A 451 19.01 12.94 -12.30
C THR A 451 18.84 11.43 -12.43
N ALA A 452 17.78 10.87 -11.83
CA ALA A 452 17.54 9.43 -11.84
C ALA A 452 17.12 8.93 -13.24
N ALA A 453 17.69 7.82 -13.69
CA ALA A 453 17.47 7.29 -15.04
C ALA A 453 15.99 6.95 -15.31
N GLY A 454 15.35 6.21 -14.39
CA GLY A 454 13.95 5.79 -14.55
C GLY A 454 12.97 6.95 -14.76
N ALA A 455 13.19 8.10 -14.09
CA ALA A 455 12.36 9.29 -14.26
C ALA A 455 12.45 9.88 -15.67
N GLN A 456 13.60 9.73 -16.35
CA GLN A 456 13.77 10.20 -17.73
C GLN A 456 13.03 9.30 -18.71
N GLY A 457 13.01 7.98 -18.44
CA GLY A 457 12.16 7.04 -19.18
C GLY A 457 10.69 7.44 -19.12
N TYR A 458 10.18 7.74 -17.91
CA TYR A 458 8.80 8.20 -17.75
C TYR A 458 8.53 9.53 -18.46
N ALA A 459 9.47 10.47 -18.39
CA ALA A 459 9.36 11.76 -19.08
C ALA A 459 9.24 11.57 -20.60
N TYR A 460 10.04 10.69 -21.18
CA TYR A 460 9.98 10.36 -22.60
C TYR A 460 8.61 9.79 -23.00
N ASP A 461 8.12 8.77 -22.28
CA ASP A 461 6.81 8.17 -22.60
C ASP A 461 5.66 9.17 -22.41
N ALA A 462 5.74 10.00 -21.36
CA ALA A 462 4.79 11.08 -21.10
C ALA A 462 4.69 12.07 -22.27
N LEU A 463 5.84 12.54 -22.78
CA LEU A 463 5.91 13.45 -23.92
C LEU A 463 5.33 12.82 -25.18
N ARG A 464 5.69 11.56 -25.48
CA ARG A 464 5.18 10.84 -26.66
C ARG A 464 3.66 10.66 -26.63
N ARG A 465 3.13 10.21 -25.50
CA ARG A 465 1.69 9.96 -25.32
C ARG A 465 0.89 11.25 -25.33
N THR A 466 1.42 12.30 -24.70
CA THR A 466 0.78 13.61 -24.67
C THR A 466 0.79 14.26 -26.06
N ALA A 467 1.84 14.07 -26.86
CA ALA A 467 1.85 14.49 -28.25
C ALA A 467 0.73 13.81 -29.07
N ALA A 468 0.53 12.51 -28.87
CA ALA A 468 -0.56 11.78 -29.53
C ALA A 468 -1.94 12.34 -29.14
N LEU A 469 -2.18 12.62 -27.85
CA LEU A 469 -3.40 13.27 -27.38
C LEU A 469 -3.57 14.68 -27.96
N ALA A 470 -2.50 15.48 -27.98
CA ALA A 470 -2.53 16.83 -28.54
C ALA A 470 -2.93 16.82 -30.02
N ARG A 471 -2.35 15.89 -30.80
CA ARG A 471 -2.63 15.75 -32.23
C ARG A 471 -4.04 15.25 -32.51
N THR A 472 -4.51 14.25 -31.76
CA THR A 472 -5.72 13.49 -32.11
C THR A 472 -6.97 13.87 -31.32
N VAL A 473 -6.83 14.41 -30.11
CA VAL A 473 -7.94 14.69 -29.19
C VAL A 473 -8.14 16.18 -28.94
N TRP A 474 -7.03 16.91 -28.70
CA TRP A 474 -7.05 18.35 -28.39
C TRP A 474 -6.93 19.26 -29.61
N ASN A 475 -6.68 18.68 -30.79
CA ASN A 475 -6.57 19.39 -32.07
C ASN A 475 -5.49 20.50 -32.05
N ASP A 476 -4.34 20.18 -31.47
CA ASP A 476 -3.17 21.07 -31.33
C ASP A 476 -1.92 20.39 -31.92
N PRO A 477 -1.80 20.33 -33.26
CA PRO A 477 -0.68 19.65 -33.91
C PRO A 477 0.66 20.34 -33.68
N VAL A 478 0.67 21.66 -33.48
CA VAL A 478 1.91 22.41 -33.20
C VAL A 478 2.48 22.00 -31.85
N TYR A 479 1.64 21.93 -30.82
CA TYR A 479 2.07 21.43 -29.52
C TYR A 479 2.52 19.97 -29.60
N ALA A 480 1.81 19.12 -30.36
CA ALA A 480 2.22 17.74 -30.58
C ALA A 480 3.63 17.62 -31.17
N ASP A 481 3.94 18.38 -32.23
CA ASP A 481 5.26 18.36 -32.88
C ASP A 481 6.36 18.82 -31.92
N LEU A 482 6.11 19.82 -31.07
CA LEU A 482 7.06 20.27 -30.04
C LEU A 482 7.35 19.18 -29.00
N LEU A 483 6.33 18.45 -28.55
CA LEU A 483 6.50 17.36 -27.59
C LEU A 483 7.22 16.15 -28.20
N GLU A 484 6.96 15.83 -29.46
CA GLU A 484 7.69 14.78 -30.20
C GLU A 484 9.17 15.13 -30.37
N GLN A 485 9.47 16.40 -30.68
CA GLN A 485 10.86 16.87 -30.74
C GLN A 485 11.53 16.78 -29.36
N ALA A 486 10.88 17.27 -28.30
CA ALA A 486 11.41 17.20 -26.94
C ALA A 486 11.67 15.76 -26.48
N ALA A 487 10.80 14.81 -26.85
CA ALA A 487 11.00 13.39 -26.56
C ALA A 487 12.21 12.82 -27.32
N THR A 488 12.37 13.18 -28.60
CA THR A 488 13.50 12.76 -29.43
C THR A 488 14.81 13.30 -28.86
N ASP A 489 14.85 14.60 -28.54
CA ASP A 489 16.06 15.21 -27.96
C ASP A 489 16.40 14.60 -26.59
N LEU A 490 15.41 14.29 -25.76
CA LEU A 490 15.63 13.62 -24.47
C LEU A 490 16.24 12.24 -24.65
N ARG A 491 15.73 11.43 -25.59
CA ARG A 491 16.29 10.12 -25.92
C ARG A 491 17.74 10.22 -26.36
N ASP A 492 18.03 11.09 -27.32
CA ASP A 492 19.36 11.21 -27.91
C ASP A 492 20.38 11.72 -26.87
N ARG A 493 19.98 12.67 -26.02
CA ARG A 493 20.80 13.10 -24.86
C ARG A 493 21.01 11.95 -23.87
N PHE A 494 19.96 11.23 -23.48
CA PHE A 494 20.05 10.12 -22.54
C PHE A 494 21.05 9.08 -22.99
N GLN A 495 20.99 8.65 -24.26
CA GLN A 495 21.92 7.67 -24.80
C GLN A 495 23.38 8.15 -24.71
N ARG A 496 23.64 9.45 -24.94
CA ARG A 496 24.99 10.03 -24.83
C ARG A 496 25.47 10.11 -23.38
N ASP A 497 24.62 10.58 -22.47
CA ASP A 497 25.05 11.00 -21.13
C ASP A 497 24.92 9.89 -20.09
N PHE A 498 24.03 8.91 -20.26
CA PHE A 498 23.81 7.83 -19.28
C PHE A 498 24.49 6.51 -19.64
N TRP A 499 24.89 6.30 -20.90
CA TRP A 499 25.43 5.00 -21.32
C TRP A 499 26.87 4.79 -20.81
N MET A 500 27.08 3.74 -20.02
CA MET A 500 28.40 3.32 -19.56
C MET A 500 28.97 2.25 -20.50
N ALA A 501 29.81 2.67 -21.44
CA ALA A 501 30.30 1.81 -22.53
C ALA A 501 31.10 0.60 -22.02
N ASP A 502 31.86 0.74 -20.94
CA ASP A 502 32.66 -0.32 -20.31
C ASP A 502 31.79 -1.38 -19.60
N ARG A 503 30.57 -1.01 -19.21
CA ARG A 503 29.57 -1.90 -18.59
C ARG A 503 28.51 -2.40 -19.55
N ALA A 504 28.41 -1.80 -20.74
CA ALA A 504 27.30 -1.98 -21.67
C ALA A 504 25.93 -1.86 -20.97
N PHE A 505 25.78 -0.84 -20.13
CA PHE A 505 24.62 -0.65 -19.27
C PHE A 505 24.38 0.85 -18.97
N PRO A 506 23.13 1.30 -18.76
CA PRO A 506 22.86 2.68 -18.36
C PRO A 506 23.26 2.92 -16.89
N ALA A 507 23.79 4.11 -16.60
CA ALA A 507 23.99 4.57 -15.24
C ALA A 507 22.66 4.68 -14.48
N LEU A 508 22.67 4.45 -13.17
CA LEU A 508 21.48 4.57 -12.32
C LEU A 508 20.98 6.02 -12.26
N ALA A 509 21.90 6.97 -12.20
CA ALA A 509 21.62 8.39 -12.17
C ALA A 509 22.82 9.21 -12.64
N LEU A 510 22.63 10.52 -12.82
CA LEU A 510 23.71 11.50 -12.79
C LEU A 510 23.65 12.32 -11.50
N ASP A 511 24.82 12.63 -10.93
CA ASP A 511 24.95 13.55 -9.80
C ASP A 511 24.87 15.02 -10.23
N GLY A 512 25.02 15.94 -9.27
CA GLY A 512 24.93 17.38 -9.50
C GLY A 512 26.00 17.97 -10.41
N ASP A 513 27.11 17.24 -10.62
CA ASP A 513 28.20 17.62 -11.51
C ASP A 513 28.12 16.87 -12.87
N GLY A 514 27.07 16.07 -13.08
CA GLY A 514 26.86 15.28 -14.29
C GLY A 514 27.67 13.98 -14.35
N ARG A 515 28.24 13.51 -13.22
CA ARG A 515 28.97 12.23 -13.18
C ARG A 515 28.00 11.06 -13.05
N HIS A 516 28.39 9.92 -13.62
CA HIS A 516 27.64 8.66 -13.48
C HIS A 516 27.59 8.22 -12.02
N VAL A 517 26.37 7.95 -11.56
CA VAL A 517 26.11 7.08 -10.41
C VAL A 517 26.05 5.66 -10.98
N ASP A 518 27.16 4.95 -10.83
CA ASP A 518 27.52 3.79 -11.66
C ASP A 518 27.03 2.43 -11.14
N ALA A 519 26.20 2.41 -10.08
CA ALA A 519 25.65 1.15 -9.58
C ALA A 519 24.74 0.50 -10.64
N LEU A 520 24.95 -0.80 -10.85
CA LEU A 520 24.10 -1.62 -11.71
C LEU A 520 22.79 -1.91 -10.98
N ALA A 521 21.69 -1.41 -11.53
CA ALA A 521 20.39 -1.34 -10.86
C ALA A 521 19.23 -1.74 -11.77
N SER A 522 18.15 -2.23 -11.15
CA SER A 522 16.91 -2.63 -11.83
C SER A 522 16.17 -1.49 -12.52
N ASP A 523 16.48 -0.22 -12.20
CA ASP A 523 15.94 0.98 -12.86
C ASP A 523 16.09 0.94 -14.39
N ALA A 524 17.07 0.19 -14.91
CA ALA A 524 17.23 -0.03 -16.34
C ALA A 524 15.99 -0.70 -16.98
N GLY A 525 15.27 -1.55 -16.22
CA GLY A 525 13.98 -2.11 -16.61
C GLY A 525 12.89 -1.08 -16.87
N HIS A 526 12.96 0.06 -16.16
CA HIS A 526 12.03 1.17 -16.36
C HIS A 526 12.27 1.89 -17.69
N LEU A 527 13.52 1.91 -18.16
CA LEU A 527 13.89 2.44 -19.47
C LEU A 527 13.42 1.52 -20.60
N LEU A 528 13.41 0.20 -20.37
CA LEU A 528 12.81 -0.78 -21.28
C LEU A 528 11.29 -0.56 -21.37
N TRP A 529 10.60 -0.49 -20.23
CA TRP A 529 9.16 -0.30 -20.23
C TRP A 529 8.71 0.99 -20.94
N SER A 530 9.40 2.10 -20.69
CA SER A 530 9.12 3.37 -21.35
C SER A 530 9.48 3.38 -22.84
N GLY A 531 10.30 2.44 -23.30
CA GLY A 531 10.81 2.39 -24.66
C GLY A 531 11.81 3.51 -24.98
N LEU A 532 12.53 4.00 -23.96
CA LEU A 532 13.51 5.07 -24.13
C LEU A 532 14.74 4.57 -24.89
N LEU A 533 15.19 3.35 -24.60
CA LEU A 533 16.41 2.80 -25.21
C LEU A 533 16.15 2.43 -26.68
N ASP A 534 17.11 2.68 -27.56
CA ASP A 534 17.04 2.09 -28.89
C ASP A 534 17.08 0.55 -28.80
N LYS A 535 16.50 -0.12 -29.81
CA LYS A 535 16.23 -1.57 -29.77
C LYS A 535 17.45 -2.39 -29.36
N GLU A 536 18.60 -2.13 -29.96
CA GLU A 536 19.85 -2.87 -29.73
C GLU A 536 20.34 -2.73 -28.28
N TYR A 537 20.31 -1.51 -27.73
CA TYR A 537 20.68 -1.25 -26.33
C TYR A 537 19.68 -1.88 -25.35
N GLY A 538 18.39 -1.80 -25.66
CA GLY A 538 17.37 -2.43 -24.81
C GLY A 538 17.44 -3.95 -24.80
N GLU A 539 17.80 -4.60 -25.91
CA GLU A 539 18.05 -6.03 -25.94
C GLU A 539 19.26 -6.43 -25.07
N VAL A 540 20.36 -5.66 -25.14
CA VAL A 540 21.55 -5.87 -24.31
C VAL A 540 21.22 -5.71 -22.83
N VAL A 541 20.53 -4.62 -22.47
CA VAL A 541 20.11 -4.34 -21.08
C VAL A 541 19.15 -5.40 -20.56
N GLY A 542 18.17 -5.80 -21.38
CA GLY A 542 17.18 -6.80 -21.01
C GLY A 542 17.82 -8.14 -20.68
N ARG A 543 18.72 -8.64 -21.53
CA ARG A 543 19.48 -9.87 -21.25
C ARG A 543 20.37 -9.73 -20.01
N ARG A 544 21.01 -8.56 -19.83
CA ARG A 544 21.86 -8.28 -18.67
C ARG A 544 21.13 -8.37 -17.33
N LEU A 545 19.85 -7.98 -17.28
CA LEU A 545 19.01 -8.07 -16.06
C LEU A 545 18.69 -9.51 -15.65
N LEU A 546 18.87 -10.49 -16.56
CA LEU A 546 18.63 -11.91 -16.28
C LEU A 546 19.89 -12.68 -15.87
N GLU A 547 21.04 -12.01 -15.82
CA GLU A 547 22.29 -12.60 -15.32
C GLU A 547 22.24 -12.87 -13.81
N PRO A 548 23.01 -13.85 -13.28
CA PRO A 548 22.83 -14.36 -11.90
C PRO A 548 23.02 -13.34 -10.76
N ASP A 549 23.77 -12.27 -11.00
CA ASP A 549 23.97 -11.19 -10.04
C ASP A 549 22.72 -10.31 -9.91
N PHE A 550 21.98 -10.08 -10.99
CA PHE A 550 20.66 -9.45 -10.96
C PHE A 550 19.55 -10.44 -10.61
N PHE A 551 19.41 -11.51 -11.38
CA PHE A 551 18.31 -12.45 -11.26
C PHE A 551 18.58 -13.48 -10.16
N SER A 552 17.75 -13.43 -9.13
CA SER A 552 17.88 -14.28 -7.94
C SER A 552 17.24 -15.65 -8.06
N GLY A 553 16.53 -15.93 -9.16
CA GLY A 553 15.59 -17.05 -9.26
C GLY A 553 14.21 -16.77 -8.65
N TRP A 554 14.09 -15.72 -7.84
CA TRP A 554 12.82 -15.17 -7.33
C TRP A 554 12.41 -13.85 -8.02
N GLY A 555 13.31 -13.28 -8.82
CA GLY A 555 13.15 -12.01 -9.53
C GLY A 555 14.48 -11.26 -9.63
N VAL A 556 14.48 -10.18 -10.40
CA VAL A 556 15.56 -9.20 -10.55
C VAL A 556 15.69 -8.38 -9.27
N ARG A 557 16.91 -8.34 -8.73
CA ARG A 557 17.28 -7.55 -7.55
C ARG A 557 17.38 -6.07 -7.90
N THR A 558 17.05 -5.23 -6.93
CA THR A 558 17.13 -3.77 -7.06
C THR A 558 18.53 -3.26 -7.35
N LEU A 559 19.56 -3.95 -6.85
CA LEU A 559 20.96 -3.80 -7.25
C LEU A 559 21.57 -5.17 -7.52
N ALA A 560 22.43 -5.26 -8.54
CA ALA A 560 23.17 -6.49 -8.83
C ALA A 560 24.08 -6.88 -7.64
N ALA A 561 24.08 -8.17 -7.30
CA ALA A 561 24.90 -8.73 -6.24
C ALA A 561 26.41 -8.59 -6.55
N GLY A 562 27.24 -8.50 -5.51
CA GLY A 562 28.70 -8.36 -5.65
C GLY A 562 29.20 -6.91 -5.67
N GLN A 563 28.32 -5.92 -5.84
CA GLN A 563 28.64 -4.52 -5.61
C GLN A 563 28.75 -4.23 -4.09
N ALA A 564 29.63 -3.31 -3.66
CA ALA A 564 29.75 -2.98 -2.24
C ALA A 564 28.47 -2.39 -1.66
N ALA A 565 27.67 -1.71 -2.50
CA ALA A 565 26.36 -1.21 -2.13
C ALA A 565 25.31 -2.30 -1.88
N TYR A 566 25.50 -3.52 -2.40
CA TYR A 566 24.49 -4.57 -2.33
C TYR A 566 24.23 -5.07 -0.90
N HIS A 567 22.96 -5.21 -0.55
CA HIS A 567 22.52 -5.83 0.70
C HIS A 567 21.16 -6.52 0.48
N PRO A 568 21.06 -7.85 0.69
CA PRO A 568 19.86 -8.63 0.34
C PRO A 568 18.61 -8.24 1.15
N LEU A 569 18.80 -7.67 2.35
CA LEU A 569 17.72 -7.17 3.21
C LEU A 569 17.62 -5.64 3.20
N SER A 570 18.21 -4.95 2.22
CA SER A 570 18.01 -3.51 2.08
C SER A 570 16.77 -3.25 1.23
N HIS A 571 15.95 -2.31 1.67
CA HIS A 571 14.69 -1.92 1.01
C HIS A 571 14.86 -1.70 -0.50
N HIS A 572 15.90 -1.00 -0.96
CA HIS A 572 16.12 -0.68 -2.37
C HIS A 572 17.55 -0.96 -2.89
N ARG A 573 18.37 -1.70 -2.13
CA ARG A 573 19.79 -1.99 -2.48
C ARG A 573 20.11 -3.48 -2.60
N GLY A 574 19.16 -4.30 -2.98
CA GLY A 574 19.41 -5.72 -3.21
C GLY A 574 18.18 -6.60 -3.08
N SER A 575 17.10 -6.11 -2.46
CA SER A 575 15.80 -6.78 -2.42
C SER A 575 15.17 -6.97 -3.81
N VAL A 576 14.11 -7.78 -3.89
CA VAL A 576 13.30 -8.01 -5.09
C VAL A 576 11.91 -7.40 -4.86
N TRP A 577 11.48 -6.51 -5.76
CA TRP A 577 10.15 -5.90 -5.71
C TRP A 577 9.25 -6.48 -6.79
N PRO A 578 8.07 -7.03 -6.46
CA PRO A 578 7.17 -7.57 -7.47
C PRO A 578 6.72 -6.55 -8.51
N HIS A 579 6.46 -5.30 -8.12
CA HIS A 579 6.06 -4.26 -9.06
C HIS A 579 7.18 -3.86 -10.04
N ASP A 580 8.42 -3.75 -9.57
CA ASP A 580 9.61 -3.48 -10.40
C ASP A 580 9.80 -4.61 -11.42
N ASN A 581 9.68 -5.86 -10.97
CA ASN A 581 9.79 -7.04 -11.82
C ASN A 581 8.64 -7.17 -12.83
N ALA A 582 7.41 -6.78 -12.47
CA ALA A 582 6.31 -6.71 -13.42
C ALA A 582 6.55 -5.66 -14.51
N LEU A 583 7.13 -4.51 -14.13
CA LEU A 583 7.50 -3.45 -15.06
C LEU A 583 8.65 -3.89 -15.99
N ILE A 584 9.66 -4.59 -15.44
CA ILE A 584 10.73 -5.25 -16.21
C ILE A 584 10.14 -6.24 -17.21
N ALA A 585 9.21 -7.11 -16.79
CA ALA A 585 8.60 -8.10 -17.69
C ALA A 585 7.86 -7.45 -18.87
N LEU A 586 7.09 -6.38 -18.62
CA LEU A 586 6.46 -5.59 -19.67
C LEU A 586 7.51 -4.94 -20.59
N GLY A 587 8.61 -4.44 -20.04
CA GLY A 587 9.74 -3.90 -20.80
C GLY A 587 10.43 -4.95 -21.68
N LEU A 588 10.70 -6.14 -21.15
CA LEU A 588 11.28 -7.25 -21.90
C LEU A 588 10.38 -7.65 -23.08
N ALA A 589 9.07 -7.77 -22.84
CA ALA A 589 8.09 -8.06 -23.88
C ALA A 589 8.07 -6.99 -24.99
N ARG A 590 8.20 -5.70 -24.63
CA ARG A 590 8.29 -4.58 -25.58
C ARG A 590 9.48 -4.71 -26.54
N TYR A 591 10.60 -5.26 -26.08
CA TYR A 591 11.81 -5.45 -26.89
C TYR A 591 11.87 -6.83 -27.58
N GLY A 592 10.81 -7.63 -27.49
CA GLY A 592 10.75 -8.96 -28.11
C GLY A 592 11.50 -10.05 -27.32
N LEU A 593 11.93 -9.76 -26.09
CA LEU A 593 12.61 -10.69 -25.17
C LEU A 593 11.57 -11.52 -24.41
N HIS A 594 10.76 -12.27 -25.16
CA HIS A 594 9.60 -12.98 -24.60
C HIS A 594 9.98 -14.14 -23.68
N ASP A 595 11.11 -14.81 -23.92
CA ASP A 595 11.57 -15.92 -23.06
C ASP A 595 12.11 -15.39 -21.72
N GLU A 596 12.83 -14.27 -21.74
CA GLU A 596 13.26 -13.55 -20.55
C GLU A 596 12.05 -13.02 -19.76
N ALA A 597 11.05 -12.45 -20.44
CA ALA A 597 9.81 -12.00 -19.80
C ALA A 597 9.07 -13.15 -19.11
N ARG A 598 8.96 -14.31 -19.76
CA ARG A 598 8.38 -15.53 -19.14
C ARG A 598 9.20 -16.00 -17.95
N THR A 599 10.53 -15.91 -18.01
CA THR A 599 11.42 -16.29 -16.89
C THR A 599 11.14 -15.45 -15.64
N VAL A 600 11.03 -14.13 -15.79
CA VAL A 600 10.65 -13.23 -14.69
C VAL A 600 9.23 -13.55 -14.18
N ALA A 601 8.28 -13.78 -15.09
CA ALA A 601 6.90 -14.11 -14.72
C ALA A 601 6.82 -15.43 -13.92
N HIS A 602 7.55 -16.48 -14.33
CA HIS A 602 7.63 -17.74 -13.59
C HIS A 602 8.21 -17.54 -12.18
N ALA A 603 9.28 -16.77 -12.04
CA ALA A 603 9.88 -16.50 -10.74
C ALA A 603 8.91 -15.82 -9.76
N LEU A 604 8.15 -14.82 -10.23
CA LEU A 604 7.14 -14.15 -9.41
C LEU A 604 5.92 -15.03 -9.12
N VAL A 605 5.47 -15.86 -10.07
CA VAL A 605 4.37 -16.81 -9.82
C VAL A 605 4.77 -17.86 -8.77
N ASP A 606 6.01 -18.35 -8.83
CA ASP A 606 6.55 -19.27 -7.82
C ASP A 606 6.66 -18.58 -6.45
N ALA A 607 7.13 -17.33 -6.42
CA ALA A 607 7.20 -16.55 -5.19
C ALA A 607 5.81 -16.34 -4.58
N ALA A 608 4.82 -16.01 -5.40
CA ALA A 608 3.43 -15.88 -4.96
C ALA A 608 2.88 -17.20 -4.41
N ALA A 609 3.17 -18.33 -5.06
CA ALA A 609 2.70 -19.64 -4.62
C ALA A 609 3.21 -20.02 -3.22
N ALA A 610 4.43 -19.58 -2.84
CA ALA A 610 4.97 -19.79 -1.50
C ALA A 610 4.24 -18.99 -0.41
N SER A 611 3.47 -17.95 -0.78
CA SER A 611 2.74 -17.05 0.12
C SER A 611 1.24 -17.04 -0.16
N GLY A 612 0.65 -18.19 -0.49
CA GLY A 612 -0.79 -18.32 -0.69
C GLY A 612 -1.31 -17.53 -1.90
N HIS A 613 -0.51 -17.48 -2.96
CA HIS A 613 -0.72 -16.73 -4.20
C HIS A 613 -0.74 -15.20 -4.03
N ARG A 614 -0.29 -14.66 -2.88
CA ARG A 614 -0.14 -13.22 -2.66
C ARG A 614 1.32 -12.81 -2.79
N LEU A 615 1.59 -11.77 -3.57
CA LEU A 615 2.92 -11.14 -3.61
C LEU A 615 3.02 -10.08 -2.50
N PRO A 616 4.07 -10.10 -1.65
CA PRO A 616 4.31 -9.04 -0.67
C PRO A 616 4.85 -7.79 -1.36
N GLU A 617 4.92 -6.66 -0.65
CA GLU A 617 5.57 -5.43 -1.16
C GLU A 617 7.01 -5.67 -1.65
N VAL A 618 7.77 -6.46 -0.87
CA VAL A 618 9.20 -6.68 -1.12
C VAL A 618 9.65 -8.03 -0.55
N LEU A 619 10.54 -8.68 -1.27
CA LEU A 619 11.22 -9.93 -0.91
C LEU A 619 12.71 -9.67 -0.68
N ALA A 620 13.33 -10.46 0.20
CA ALA A 620 14.78 -10.39 0.35
C ALA A 620 15.49 -10.88 -0.93
N GLY A 621 16.64 -10.28 -1.22
CA GLY A 621 17.43 -10.52 -2.43
C GLY A 621 18.25 -11.81 -2.46
N TYR A 622 17.94 -12.80 -1.62
CA TYR A 622 18.72 -14.03 -1.57
C TYR A 622 18.48 -14.88 -2.82
N ALA A 623 19.54 -15.56 -3.27
CA ALA A 623 19.46 -16.47 -4.42
C ALA A 623 18.64 -17.73 -4.06
N ARG A 624 17.83 -18.20 -5.02
CA ARG A 624 16.99 -19.40 -4.90
C ARG A 624 17.80 -20.66 -4.66
N GLU A 625 19.02 -20.72 -5.19
CA GLU A 625 19.95 -21.83 -4.99
C GLU A 625 20.45 -21.92 -3.54
N ALA A 626 20.55 -20.78 -2.85
CA ALA A 626 20.95 -20.72 -1.44
C ALA A 626 19.76 -20.90 -0.50
N TYR A 627 18.58 -20.38 -0.89
CA TYR A 627 17.34 -20.45 -0.12
C TYR A 627 16.18 -20.85 -1.05
N PRO A 628 15.74 -22.12 -1.01
CA PRO A 628 14.75 -22.66 -1.94
C PRO A 628 13.31 -22.18 -1.69
N GLU A 629 13.11 -21.31 -0.70
CA GLU A 629 11.88 -20.56 -0.45
C GLU A 629 12.16 -19.05 -0.44
N PRO A 630 11.23 -18.20 -0.91
CA PRO A 630 11.41 -16.75 -0.86
C PRO A 630 11.52 -16.28 0.59
N VAL A 631 12.58 -15.55 0.91
CA VAL A 631 12.79 -15.04 2.27
C VAL A 631 12.00 -13.74 2.47
N PRO A 632 11.12 -13.66 3.50
CA PRO A 632 10.31 -12.46 3.77
C PRO A 632 11.17 -11.24 4.14
N TYR A 633 10.74 -10.06 3.71
CA TYR A 633 11.32 -8.80 4.17
C TYR A 633 10.62 -8.31 5.46
N PRO A 634 11.34 -7.99 6.55
CA PRO A 634 10.74 -7.78 7.88
C PRO A 634 9.72 -6.63 8.01
N HIS A 635 9.75 -5.64 7.12
CA HIS A 635 8.91 -4.44 7.20
C HIS A 635 8.01 -4.25 5.99
N ALA A 636 7.80 -5.31 5.20
CA ALA A 636 6.98 -5.25 4.01
C ALA A 636 5.51 -5.04 4.38
N CYS A 637 4.80 -4.25 3.59
CA CYS A 637 3.36 -4.27 3.57
C CYS A 637 2.87 -5.67 3.16
N GLU A 638 1.93 -6.22 3.94
CA GLU A 638 1.34 -7.52 3.65
C GLU A 638 0.43 -7.46 2.42
N ARG A 639 -0.23 -6.33 2.21
CA ARG A 639 -0.99 -6.01 0.99
C ARG A 639 -0.52 -4.64 0.49
N GLU A 640 0.00 -4.61 -0.72
CA GLU A 640 0.46 -3.40 -1.40
C GLU A 640 -0.08 -3.42 -2.83
N SER A 641 -0.64 -2.29 -3.27
CA SER A 641 -1.45 -2.18 -4.48
C SER A 641 -0.69 -2.48 -5.76
N ARG A 642 0.57 -2.03 -5.88
CA ARG A 642 1.38 -2.33 -7.08
C ARG A 642 1.74 -3.81 -7.15
N SER A 643 2.03 -4.44 -6.02
CA SER A 643 2.34 -5.87 -5.90
C SER A 643 1.10 -6.73 -6.13
N ALA A 644 -0.06 -6.27 -5.68
CA ALA A 644 -1.36 -6.89 -5.98
C ALA A 644 -1.72 -6.78 -7.47
N ALA A 645 -1.34 -5.70 -8.15
CA ALA A 645 -1.53 -5.54 -9.59
C ALA A 645 -0.44 -6.21 -10.45
N ALA A 646 0.72 -6.54 -9.89
CA ALA A 646 1.85 -7.14 -10.60
C ALA A 646 1.46 -8.40 -11.41
N PRO A 647 0.66 -9.36 -10.91
CA PRO A 647 0.23 -10.52 -11.70
C PRO A 647 -0.55 -10.14 -12.97
N LEU A 648 -1.33 -9.05 -12.95
CA LEU A 648 -2.06 -8.56 -14.13
C LEU A 648 -1.09 -8.01 -15.19
N ALA A 649 -0.05 -7.30 -14.76
CA ALA A 649 1.02 -6.87 -15.65
C ALA A 649 1.80 -8.06 -16.24
N LEU A 650 2.08 -9.10 -15.45
CA LEU A 650 2.67 -10.34 -15.96
C LEU A 650 1.77 -11.02 -16.99
N LEU A 651 0.46 -11.06 -16.75
CA LEU A 651 -0.51 -11.57 -17.69
C LEU A 651 -0.45 -10.83 -19.03
N THR A 652 -0.35 -9.50 -19.00
CA THR A 652 -0.18 -8.66 -20.21
C THR A 652 1.18 -8.86 -20.90
N ALA A 653 2.23 -9.16 -20.15
CA ALA A 653 3.57 -9.33 -20.70
C ALA A 653 3.73 -10.66 -21.47
N VAL A 654 2.98 -11.70 -21.09
CA VAL A 654 3.19 -13.07 -21.58
C VAL A 654 2.03 -13.62 -22.43
N PHE A 655 0.86 -12.98 -22.44
CA PHE A 655 -0.31 -13.28 -23.28
C PHE A 655 -0.78 -12.01 -23.99
#